data_AF-E4Y8F1-F1
#
_entry.id   AF-E4Y8F1-F1
#
_cell.length_a   1.000
_cell.length_b   1.000
_cell.length_c   1.000
_cell.angle_alpha   90.00
_cell.angle_beta   90.00
_cell.angle_gamma   90.00
#
_symmetry.space_group_name_H-M   'P 1'
#
loop_
_entity.id
_entity.type
_entity.pdbx_description
1 polymer ?
#
loop_
_entity_poly.entity_id
_entity_poly.type
_entity_poly.pdbx_seq_one_letter_code
_entity_poly.pdbx_strand_id
1 'polypeptide(L)'
;MAVNHPRVEVEIAGKSIESEIIENYKKNPNFSIPIKFIEDVELPDNQYLCPPITIKAKDTRTFGQDILLGTHIIRNVSKFFFTCPPKHSLAADEAKAKSAVLIPIDEDAKKDDEEEATDEVALDWWSKYFASKAQRLTPSHRRKKKSKIIEELKIFDAELEAQSEFNGFTDLFHSFELYRGKMSDDGSDDNRVVGSFKGGFKIYRTPVPKDSEQPCPVNGMFKGLPSNEPIHVLCRVYIVKCNDLHPMDPNGKADPYLKISLGGKTINDKDNYVSKQLNPVFGKCFDIEATFPMDSELAIQVYDWDLLSGDDLIGETKIDLENRFYSKHRATCGYSQRYAIFGYNQWRDPQKPTQILTKLCKEAKLDGPYFENGKVRIGKRTFTGQQEIEDENGLRKVTSEHAALIALKNWHDMPKAGVSLVPEHVECRGLYNSENPGIEQGKVEMWVDMFPMDMPAPGPPVDISPRKPKKYELRVIIWNTDEVICEDDDVFTGEKMSDIYVKGWINGLDEDKQETDIHYRSLTGEGNFNWRFMFPFDYLVAEQKIVVSKKESVLSWDETEFRLPARLTLQVWDADHFSADDFLGEITLDLNAMPRGAKTAKSCTVETCTLENGNLPTVSLFQLRRIKGWWPFLRTDEANPTGEKEVTGKVEAEIHLMTFEESEKAPAGRGREEPDPLEKPNRPDTSFVWFMTPLKSIQYLICVRFKWWLIKGLCFFLVILLFGLFLYSAPGLIMQKLLGV
;
A
#
# COMPACT_ATOMS: atom_id res chain seq x y z
N MET A 1 45.09 6.36 -1.96
CA MET A 1 46.22 5.42 -1.72
C MET A 1 45.62 4.04 -1.56
N ALA A 2 46.17 3.01 -2.21
CA ALA A 2 45.76 1.64 -1.96
C ALA A 2 46.27 1.20 -0.57
N VAL A 3 45.39 0.65 0.26
CA VAL A 3 45.72 0.08 1.58
C VAL A 3 46.00 -1.40 1.37
N ASN A 4 47.15 -1.88 1.85
CA ASN A 4 47.57 -3.27 1.63
C ASN A 4 47.71 -4.03 2.95
N HIS A 5 48.37 -3.44 3.95
CA HIS A 5 48.68 -4.09 5.22
C HIS A 5 48.28 -3.19 6.40
N PRO A 6 46.97 -3.03 6.63
CA PRO A 6 46.49 -2.18 7.70
C PRO A 6 46.76 -2.79 9.08
N ARG A 7 47.04 -1.92 10.05
CA ARG A 7 47.05 -2.20 11.48
C ARG A 7 46.42 -1.04 12.25
N VAL A 8 45.98 -1.30 13.47
CA VAL A 8 45.35 -0.30 14.33
C VAL A 8 46.14 -0.15 15.62
N GLU A 9 46.42 1.09 16.01
CA GLU A 9 46.95 1.45 17.31
C GLU A 9 45.84 2.11 18.14
N VAL A 10 45.61 1.62 19.34
CA VAL A 10 44.67 2.21 20.31
C VAL A 10 45.47 2.78 21.47
N GLU A 11 45.22 4.05 21.80
CA GLU A 11 45.90 4.78 22.86
C GLU A 11 44.91 5.32 23.89
N ILE A 12 45.22 5.16 25.18
CA ILE A 12 44.48 5.72 26.31
C ILE A 12 45.45 6.05 27.45
N ALA A 13 45.32 7.24 28.06
CA ALA A 13 46.12 7.68 29.20
C ALA A 13 47.65 7.51 29.04
N GLY A 14 48.17 7.74 27.82
CA GLY A 14 49.60 7.61 27.51
C GLY A 14 50.11 6.17 27.35
N LYS A 15 49.23 5.17 27.42
CA LYS A 15 49.52 3.78 27.07
C LYS A 15 48.91 3.46 25.70
N SER A 16 49.65 2.76 24.85
CA SER A 16 49.15 2.30 23.55
C SER A 16 49.30 0.79 23.38
N ILE A 17 48.43 0.23 22.54
CA ILE A 17 48.47 -1.15 22.10
C ILE A 17 48.27 -1.20 20.59
N GLU A 18 49.03 -2.05 19.92
CA GLU A 18 48.93 -2.24 18.47
C GLU A 18 48.29 -3.58 18.16
N SER A 19 47.46 -3.62 17.11
CA SER A 19 46.92 -4.85 16.53
C SER A 19 47.99 -5.61 15.74
N GLU A 20 47.67 -6.84 15.37
CA GLU A 20 48.44 -7.53 14.33
C GLU A 20 48.25 -6.85 12.97
N ILE A 21 49.22 -7.06 12.08
CA ILE A 21 49.13 -6.60 10.69
C ILE A 21 48.19 -7.53 9.92
N ILE A 22 47.22 -6.96 9.21
CA ILE A 22 46.34 -7.72 8.34
C ILE A 22 47.08 -8.01 7.03
N GLU A 23 47.38 -9.28 6.75
CA GLU A 23 48.11 -9.68 5.54
C GLU A 23 47.31 -9.43 4.25
N ASN A 24 46.00 -9.70 4.26
CA ASN A 24 45.13 -9.55 3.10
C ASN A 24 43.76 -8.94 3.48
N TYR A 25 43.75 -7.62 3.62
CA TYR A 25 42.57 -6.84 4.00
C TYR A 25 41.37 -7.06 3.07
N LYS A 26 41.60 -7.26 1.76
CA LYS A 26 40.53 -7.45 0.77
C LYS A 26 39.82 -8.80 0.90
N LYS A 27 40.48 -9.81 1.49
CA LYS A 27 39.92 -11.16 1.63
C LYS A 27 39.36 -11.40 3.03
N ASN A 28 40.03 -10.89 4.06
CA ASN A 28 39.57 -10.96 5.43
C ASN A 28 40.06 -9.71 6.19
N PRO A 29 39.19 -8.74 6.48
CA PRO A 29 39.56 -7.53 7.19
C PRO A 29 39.60 -7.71 8.73
N ASN A 30 39.51 -8.94 9.25
CA ASN A 30 39.63 -9.22 10.68
C ASN A 30 41.09 -9.35 11.14
N PHE A 31 41.36 -8.93 12.38
CA PHE A 31 42.65 -9.15 13.04
C PHE A 31 42.78 -10.60 13.49
N SER A 32 43.96 -11.21 13.32
CA SER A 32 44.22 -12.60 13.73
C SER A 32 44.02 -12.83 15.24
N ILE A 33 44.36 -11.84 16.06
CA ILE A 33 44.11 -11.84 17.51
C ILE A 33 42.93 -10.89 17.79
N PRO A 34 41.73 -11.42 18.10
CA PRO A 34 40.52 -10.59 18.25
C PRO A 34 40.43 -9.83 19.57
N ILE A 35 41.13 -10.29 20.61
CA ILE A 35 41.13 -9.65 21.93
C ILE A 35 42.55 -9.29 22.33
N LYS A 36 42.76 -8.01 22.63
CA LYS A 36 43.97 -7.49 23.27
C LYS A 36 43.59 -6.66 24.50
N PHE A 37 44.50 -6.56 25.46
CA PHE A 37 44.29 -5.81 26.70
C PHE A 37 45.52 -4.98 27.05
N ILE A 38 45.29 -3.82 27.69
CA ILE A 38 46.34 -2.97 28.25
C ILE A 38 46.29 -3.14 29.77
N GLU A 39 47.40 -3.55 30.38
CA GLU A 39 47.52 -3.64 31.83
C GLU A 39 47.88 -2.28 32.45
N ASP A 40 47.43 -2.08 33.70
CA ASP A 40 47.79 -0.96 34.58
C ASP A 40 47.47 0.44 34.04
N VAL A 41 46.35 0.65 33.36
CA VAL A 41 45.93 2.00 32.93
C VAL A 41 45.41 2.79 34.14
N GLU A 42 46.11 3.86 34.52
CA GLU A 42 45.65 4.78 35.56
C GLU A 42 44.60 5.74 34.99
N LEU A 43 43.35 5.59 35.43
CA LEU A 43 42.23 6.44 35.04
C LEU A 43 41.66 7.17 36.26
N PRO A 44 41.19 8.42 36.12
CA PRO A 44 40.52 9.14 37.20
C PRO A 44 39.26 8.40 37.69
N ASP A 45 38.99 8.45 39.00
CA ASP A 45 37.75 7.91 39.58
C ASP A 45 36.49 8.60 39.01
N ASN A 46 36.62 9.90 38.71
CA ASN A 46 35.56 10.65 38.04
C ASN A 46 35.56 10.36 36.54
N GLN A 47 34.55 9.62 36.08
CA GLN A 47 34.39 9.18 34.69
C GLN A 47 34.38 10.34 33.68
N TYR A 48 33.92 11.53 34.08
CA TYR A 48 33.89 12.71 33.21
C TYR A 48 35.28 13.30 32.94
N LEU A 49 36.28 12.96 33.77
CA LEU A 49 37.66 13.41 33.63
C LEU A 49 38.55 12.37 32.93
N CYS A 50 37.99 11.23 32.52
CA CYS A 50 38.75 10.19 31.85
C CYS A 50 39.31 10.70 30.52
N PRO A 51 40.60 10.40 30.21
CA PRO A 51 41.19 10.76 28.93
C PRO A 51 40.47 10.03 27.79
N PRO A 52 40.42 10.63 26.59
CA PRO A 52 39.79 10.00 25.43
C PRO A 52 40.57 8.77 24.95
N ILE A 53 39.86 7.83 24.32
CA ILE A 53 40.49 6.73 23.58
C ILE A 53 40.78 7.22 22.17
N THR A 54 42.03 7.12 21.73
CA THR A 54 42.44 7.46 20.37
C THR A 54 42.70 6.20 19.56
N ILE A 55 42.04 6.06 18.41
CA ILE A 55 42.21 4.96 17.47
C ILE A 55 42.95 5.51 16.25
N LYS A 56 44.11 4.94 15.93
CA LYS A 56 44.93 5.32 14.76
C LYS A 56 45.03 4.12 13.83
N ALA A 57 44.50 4.24 12.62
CA ALA A 57 44.70 3.24 11.58
C ALA A 57 45.96 3.58 10.78
N LYS A 58 46.87 2.63 10.63
CA LYS A 58 48.13 2.77 9.88
C LYS A 58 48.24 1.68 8.82
N ASP A 59 48.87 1.99 7.68
CA ASP A 59 49.26 1.01 6.66
C ASP A 59 50.77 0.77 6.77
N THR A 60 51.16 -0.49 7.00
CA THR A 60 52.56 -0.88 7.16
C THR A 60 53.15 -1.23 5.79
N ARG A 61 54.07 -0.42 5.26
CA ARG A 61 54.66 -0.62 3.93
C ARG A 61 55.94 -1.45 3.96
N THR A 62 56.43 -1.79 2.77
CA THR A 62 57.77 -2.36 2.59
C THR A 62 58.81 -1.50 3.33
N PHE A 63 59.77 -2.16 3.98
CA PHE A 63 60.77 -1.55 4.88
C PHE A 63 60.25 -1.03 6.24
N GLY A 64 59.04 -1.40 6.66
CA GLY A 64 58.53 -1.11 8.02
C GLY A 64 58.13 0.35 8.22
N GLN A 65 57.87 1.09 7.13
CA GLN A 65 57.37 2.45 7.20
C GLN A 65 55.86 2.46 7.40
N ASP A 66 55.41 3.14 8.46
CA ASP A 66 53.99 3.27 8.78
C ASP A 66 53.42 4.57 8.23
N ILE A 67 52.30 4.46 7.53
CA ILE A 67 51.55 5.62 7.06
C ILE A 67 50.22 5.70 7.79
N LEU A 68 49.98 6.82 8.47
CA LEU A 68 48.69 7.09 9.10
C LEU A 68 47.61 7.24 8.02
N LEU A 69 46.60 6.35 8.08
CA LEU A 69 45.45 6.38 7.19
C LEU A 69 44.41 7.36 7.74
N GLY A 70 44.06 7.21 9.01
CA GLY A 70 43.05 8.02 9.68
C GLY A 70 43.07 7.86 11.19
N THR A 71 42.37 8.75 11.89
CA THR A 71 42.27 8.76 13.35
C THR A 71 40.82 8.96 13.78
N HIS A 72 40.43 8.31 14.88
CA HIS A 72 39.16 8.52 15.57
C HIS A 72 39.44 8.80 17.06
N ILE A 73 38.71 9.75 17.66
CA ILE A 73 38.87 10.12 19.07
C ILE A 73 37.55 9.91 19.80
N ILE A 74 37.51 8.94 20.71
CA ILE A 74 36.35 8.70 21.56
C ILE A 74 36.45 9.56 22.81
N ARG A 75 35.68 10.66 22.84
CA ARG A 75 35.66 11.61 23.96
C ARG A 75 34.94 11.06 25.20
N ASN A 76 33.83 10.35 25.00
CA ASN A 76 33.04 9.77 26.08
C ASN A 76 33.32 8.27 26.23
N VAL A 77 34.11 7.94 27.26
CA VAL A 77 34.47 6.55 27.59
C VAL A 77 33.53 5.88 28.60
N SER A 78 32.59 6.64 29.20
CA SER A 78 31.66 6.16 30.23
C SER A 78 30.87 4.93 29.78
N LYS A 79 30.53 4.84 28.49
CA LYS A 79 29.79 3.72 27.89
C LYS A 79 30.56 2.39 27.86
N PHE A 80 31.88 2.42 28.03
CA PHE A 80 32.72 1.22 27.98
C PHE A 80 33.03 0.64 29.37
N PHE A 81 32.63 1.31 30.45
CA PHE A 81 32.85 0.77 31.79
C PHE A 81 32.05 -0.52 32.01
N PHE A 82 32.75 -1.58 32.36
CA PHE A 82 32.22 -2.90 32.64
C PHE A 82 32.24 -3.16 34.14
N THR A 83 31.10 -3.58 34.68
CA THR A 83 30.98 -3.98 36.10
C THR A 83 31.02 -5.49 36.19
N CYS A 84 31.98 -6.02 36.95
CA CYS A 84 32.09 -7.46 37.16
C CYS A 84 30.89 -7.99 37.97
N PRO A 85 30.25 -9.08 37.54
CA PRO A 85 29.16 -9.69 38.29
C PRO A 85 29.65 -10.22 39.66
N PRO A 86 28.81 -10.20 40.70
CA PRO A 86 29.16 -10.71 42.03
C PRO A 86 29.33 -12.26 42.03
N LYS A 87 30.34 -12.78 42.76
CA LYS A 87 30.67 -14.21 42.96
C LYS A 87 29.53 -15.04 43.56
N HIS A 88 28.62 -14.38 44.27
CA HIS A 88 27.44 -15.00 44.87
C HIS A 88 26.19 -14.14 44.60
N SER A 89 25.53 -14.37 43.49
CA SER A 89 24.10 -14.07 43.35
C SER A 89 23.34 -15.32 42.91
N LEU A 90 23.39 -16.35 43.78
CA LEU A 90 22.36 -17.38 43.83
C LEU A 90 21.24 -17.01 44.83
N ALA A 91 21.42 -15.98 45.67
CA ALA A 91 20.50 -15.68 46.78
C ALA A 91 19.87 -14.26 46.78
N ALA A 92 20.41 -13.29 46.01
CA ALA A 92 19.92 -11.90 46.09
C ALA A 92 18.70 -11.59 45.18
N ASP A 93 18.45 -12.40 44.16
CA ASP A 93 17.23 -12.31 43.34
C ASP A 93 16.05 -13.10 43.94
N GLU A 94 16.29 -13.84 45.03
CA GLU A 94 15.24 -14.61 45.74
C GLU A 94 14.21 -13.72 46.44
N ALA A 95 14.48 -12.42 46.59
CA ALA A 95 13.57 -11.46 47.24
C ALA A 95 12.76 -10.60 46.26
N LYS A 96 13.14 -10.50 44.96
CA LYS A 96 12.39 -9.72 43.95
C LYS A 96 11.53 -10.56 43.01
N ALA A 97 11.69 -11.88 43.02
CA ALA A 97 10.86 -12.82 42.24
C ALA A 97 9.62 -13.37 43.00
N LYS A 98 9.14 -12.66 44.03
CA LYS A 98 7.92 -13.03 44.80
C LYS A 98 6.63 -12.32 44.36
N SER A 99 6.64 -11.65 43.20
CA SER A 99 5.45 -11.05 42.61
C SER A 99 5.40 -11.33 41.10
N ALA A 100 5.34 -12.61 40.73
CA ALA A 100 4.99 -13.00 39.36
C ALA A 100 3.49 -13.30 39.33
N VAL A 101 2.77 -12.41 38.68
CA VAL A 101 1.33 -12.43 38.43
C VAL A 101 0.96 -13.71 37.66
N LEU A 102 0.02 -14.48 38.20
CA LEU A 102 -0.78 -15.42 37.41
C LEU A 102 -1.61 -14.58 36.45
N ILE A 103 -1.27 -14.58 35.16
CA ILE A 103 -2.16 -14.04 34.12
C ILE A 103 -3.18 -15.14 33.82
N PRO A 104 -4.48 -14.98 34.15
CA PRO A 104 -5.50 -15.87 33.65
C PRO A 104 -5.66 -15.56 32.15
N ILE A 105 -5.49 -16.57 31.30
CA ILE A 105 -5.94 -16.49 29.92
C ILE A 105 -7.39 -16.97 29.94
N ASP A 106 -8.32 -16.10 29.56
CA ASP A 106 -9.71 -16.46 29.29
C ASP A 106 -9.74 -17.56 28.21
N GLU A 107 -9.95 -18.80 28.64
CA GLU A 107 -10.38 -19.90 27.77
C GLU A 107 -11.89 -19.80 27.60
N ASP A 108 -12.34 -19.04 26.59
CA ASP A 108 -13.68 -19.17 26.04
C ASP A 108 -13.59 -19.17 24.49
N ALA A 109 -13.14 -20.31 23.95
CA ALA A 109 -13.32 -20.63 22.54
C ALA A 109 -14.48 -21.63 22.41
N LYS A 110 -15.71 -21.10 22.38
CA LYS A 110 -16.87 -21.85 21.91
C LYS A 110 -16.71 -22.12 20.41
N LYS A 111 -16.83 -23.40 20.03
CA LYS A 111 -17.11 -23.85 18.67
C LYS A 111 -18.56 -23.49 18.37
N ASP A 112 -18.77 -22.61 17.40
CA ASP A 112 -20.07 -22.43 16.77
C ASP A 112 -19.84 -22.53 15.26
N ASP A 113 -20.46 -23.56 14.67
CA ASP A 113 -20.61 -23.77 13.23
C ASP A 113 -21.73 -22.85 12.74
N GLU A 114 -21.43 -21.93 11.81
CA GLU A 114 -22.39 -21.30 10.90
C GLU A 114 -21.58 -20.55 9.82
N GLU A 115 -21.39 -21.19 8.67
CA GLU A 115 -20.78 -20.61 7.47
C GLU A 115 -21.78 -19.64 6.81
N GLU A 116 -21.67 -18.35 7.13
CA GLU A 116 -22.13 -17.31 6.19
C GLU A 116 -21.03 -17.09 5.15
N ALA A 117 -21.32 -17.52 3.92
CA ALA A 117 -20.49 -17.30 2.74
C ALA A 117 -20.43 -15.79 2.39
N THR A 118 -19.59 -15.04 3.09
CA THR A 118 -19.04 -13.79 2.57
C THR A 118 -17.86 -14.16 1.66
N ASP A 119 -17.89 -13.71 0.40
CA ASP A 119 -16.83 -13.93 -0.59
C ASP A 119 -15.44 -13.99 0.08
N GLU A 120 -14.77 -15.15 0.00
CA GLU A 120 -13.46 -15.37 0.58
C GLU A 120 -12.46 -14.36 -0.01
N VAL A 121 -12.30 -13.21 0.65
CA VAL A 121 -11.12 -12.39 0.45
C VAL A 121 -9.97 -13.22 1.01
N ALA A 122 -9.28 -13.93 0.13
CA ALA A 122 -8.07 -14.67 0.46
C ALA A 122 -7.17 -13.74 1.28
N LEU A 123 -6.94 -14.10 2.54
CA LEU A 123 -6.07 -13.33 3.41
C LEU A 123 -4.66 -13.45 2.86
N ASP A 124 -4.00 -12.33 2.64
CA ASP A 124 -2.62 -12.23 2.16
C ASP A 124 -1.79 -11.39 3.16
N TRP A 125 -0.53 -11.10 2.79
CA TRP A 125 0.33 -10.25 3.60
C TRP A 125 -0.18 -8.80 3.72
N TRP A 126 -0.80 -8.24 2.68
CA TRP A 126 -1.37 -6.90 2.73
C TRP A 126 -2.53 -6.77 3.72
N SER A 127 -3.36 -7.82 3.87
CA SER A 127 -4.41 -7.87 4.91
C SER A 127 -3.81 -7.73 6.30
N LYS A 128 -2.70 -8.42 6.56
CA LYS A 128 -1.94 -8.34 7.81
C LYS A 128 -1.36 -6.93 8.03
N TYR A 129 -0.75 -6.36 7.01
CA TYR A 129 -0.14 -5.03 7.05
C TYR A 129 -1.18 -3.92 7.35
N PHE A 130 -2.30 -3.90 6.63
CA PHE A 130 -3.36 -2.91 6.84
C PHE A 130 -4.08 -3.09 8.18
N ALA A 131 -4.30 -4.33 8.63
CA ALA A 131 -4.84 -4.59 9.98
C ALA A 131 -3.92 -3.99 11.07
N SER A 132 -2.61 -4.16 10.90
CA SER A 132 -1.59 -3.63 11.82
C SER A 132 -1.57 -2.09 11.83
N LYS A 133 -1.74 -1.43 10.67
CA LYS A 133 -1.87 0.04 10.61
C LYS A 133 -3.17 0.58 11.21
N ALA A 134 -4.29 -0.10 10.98
CA ALA A 134 -5.61 0.35 11.45
C ALA A 134 -5.71 0.36 12.99
N GLN A 135 -5.08 -0.60 13.67
CA GLN A 135 -5.04 -0.66 15.14
C GLN A 135 -4.40 0.59 15.76
N ARG A 136 -3.41 1.17 15.09
CA ARG A 136 -2.71 2.40 15.51
C ARG A 136 -3.62 3.63 15.48
N LEU A 137 -4.55 3.70 14.54
CA LEU A 137 -5.36 4.90 14.29
C LEU A 137 -6.60 5.01 15.19
N THR A 138 -7.11 3.91 15.74
CA THR A 138 -8.31 3.92 16.60
C THR A 138 -8.23 2.94 17.78
N PRO A 139 -7.72 3.38 18.95
CA PRO A 139 -7.84 2.58 20.18
C PRO A 139 -9.27 2.57 20.74
N SER A 140 -10.12 3.56 20.39
CA SER A 140 -11.25 3.95 21.25
C SER A 140 -12.65 3.43 20.85
N HIS A 141 -12.93 2.98 19.63
CA HIS A 141 -14.31 2.55 19.28
C HIS A 141 -14.33 1.43 18.22
N ARG A 142 -14.05 0.19 18.64
CA ARG A 142 -14.51 -0.99 17.88
C ARG A 142 -15.80 -1.51 18.49
N ARG A 143 -16.93 -1.20 17.84
CA ARG A 143 -18.10 -2.09 17.86
C ARG A 143 -17.59 -3.45 17.37
N LYS A 144 -17.56 -4.46 18.25
CA LYS A 144 -17.15 -5.84 17.94
C LYS A 144 -18.10 -6.43 16.88
N LYS A 145 -17.87 -6.14 15.59
CA LYS A 145 -18.30 -7.04 14.52
C LYS A 145 -17.34 -8.23 14.56
N LYS A 146 -17.89 -9.43 14.71
CA LYS A 146 -17.16 -10.71 14.75
C LYS A 146 -16.51 -10.97 13.37
N SER A 147 -15.40 -10.31 13.05
CA SER A 147 -14.57 -10.68 11.91
C SER A 147 -13.52 -11.70 12.34
N LYS A 148 -13.11 -12.59 11.42
CA LYS A 148 -11.96 -13.49 11.59
C LYS A 148 -10.78 -12.73 12.23
N ILE A 149 -10.09 -13.33 13.21
CA ILE A 149 -8.90 -12.74 13.85
C ILE A 149 -7.80 -12.69 12.78
N ILE A 150 -7.49 -11.51 12.27
CA ILE A 150 -6.38 -11.29 11.33
C ILE A 150 -5.11 -11.18 12.18
N GLU A 151 -4.08 -11.93 11.81
CA GLU A 151 -2.77 -11.80 12.45
C GLU A 151 -2.19 -10.40 12.23
N GLU A 152 -1.34 -9.95 13.13
CA GLU A 152 -0.74 -8.61 13.08
C GLU A 152 0.80 -8.71 13.07
N LEU A 153 1.48 -7.73 12.47
CA LEU A 153 2.93 -7.55 12.54
C LEU A 153 3.26 -6.23 13.25
N LYS A 154 4.48 -6.09 13.77
CA LYS A 154 4.89 -4.82 14.40
C LYS A 154 5.29 -3.80 13.34
N ILE A 155 4.75 -2.59 13.41
CA ILE A 155 5.18 -1.48 12.54
C ILE A 155 5.98 -0.50 13.39
N PHE A 156 7.24 -0.29 13.03
CA PHE A 156 8.10 0.71 13.66
C PHE A 156 8.12 1.98 12.80
N ASP A 157 7.83 3.13 13.41
CA ASP A 157 7.83 4.44 12.74
C ASP A 157 9.24 4.97 12.42
N ALA A 158 10.26 4.29 12.93
CA ALA A 158 11.67 4.62 12.77
C ALA A 158 12.47 3.33 12.56
N GLU A 159 13.75 3.51 12.30
CA GLU A 159 14.76 2.47 12.18
C GLU A 159 14.77 1.53 13.39
N LEU A 160 15.04 0.24 13.17
CA LEU A 160 15.24 -0.70 14.27
C LEU A 160 16.39 -0.28 15.21
N GLU A 161 17.47 0.27 14.67
CA GLU A 161 18.61 0.76 15.43
C GLU A 161 18.23 1.88 16.41
N ALA A 162 17.22 2.68 16.06
CA ALA A 162 16.73 3.78 16.89
C ALA A 162 15.81 3.31 18.03
N GLN A 163 15.34 2.05 18.01
CA GLN A 163 14.50 1.52 19.09
C GLN A 163 15.34 1.28 20.35
N SER A 164 14.90 1.84 21.47
CA SER A 164 15.59 1.69 22.76
C SER A 164 15.71 0.23 23.22
N GLU A 165 14.77 -0.62 22.80
CA GLU A 165 14.75 -2.06 23.10
C GLU A 165 15.93 -2.82 22.49
N PHE A 166 16.53 -2.30 21.42
CA PHE A 166 17.57 -2.97 20.64
C PHE A 166 18.96 -2.33 20.77
N ASN A 167 19.06 -1.18 21.45
CA ASN A 167 20.33 -0.49 21.75
C ASN A 167 21.26 -0.33 20.51
N GLY A 168 20.69 -0.02 19.35
CA GLY A 168 21.43 0.14 18.10
C GLY A 168 22.11 -1.12 17.57
N PHE A 169 21.79 -2.31 18.11
CA PHE A 169 22.48 -3.56 17.81
C PHE A 169 24.00 -3.51 18.04
N THR A 170 24.44 -2.65 18.96
CA THR A 170 25.87 -2.44 19.26
C THR A 170 26.39 -3.32 20.42
N ASP A 171 25.77 -4.48 20.62
CA ASP A 171 26.07 -5.40 21.74
C ASP A 171 27.53 -5.87 21.78
N LEU A 172 28.06 -6.22 20.60
CA LEU A 172 29.40 -6.80 20.43
C LEU A 172 30.35 -5.79 19.79
N PHE A 173 29.92 -5.14 18.72
CA PHE A 173 30.74 -4.25 17.92
C PHE A 173 30.17 -2.83 17.90
N HIS A 174 31.07 -1.87 17.84
CA HIS A 174 30.77 -0.48 17.57
C HIS A 174 31.54 -0.07 16.33
N SER A 175 30.89 0.68 15.45
CA SER A 175 31.49 1.23 14.23
C SER A 175 32.04 2.63 14.53
N PHE A 176 33.32 2.84 14.28
CA PHE A 176 34.02 4.11 14.50
C PHE A 176 34.58 4.61 13.17
N GLU A 177 34.09 5.74 12.69
CA GLU A 177 34.57 6.37 11.46
C GLU A 177 35.98 6.96 11.63
N LEU A 178 36.88 6.66 10.72
CA LEU A 178 38.26 7.14 10.72
C LEU A 178 38.36 8.37 9.83
N TYR A 179 38.90 9.47 10.36
CA TYR A 179 39.02 10.74 9.64
C TYR A 179 40.46 11.03 9.22
N ARG A 180 40.63 11.70 8.07
CA ARG A 180 41.94 12.23 7.63
C ARG A 180 42.24 13.59 8.29
N GLY A 181 43.39 13.69 8.94
CA GLY A 181 43.85 14.94 9.59
C GLY A 181 43.39 15.08 11.04
N LYS A 182 43.58 16.26 11.64
CA LYS A 182 43.02 16.58 12.98
C LYS A 182 41.58 17.03 12.82
N MET A 183 40.66 16.50 13.63
CA MET A 183 39.28 17.00 13.74
C MET A 183 39.28 18.52 13.97
N SER A 184 38.56 19.25 13.12
CA SER A 184 38.18 20.66 13.36
C SER A 184 36.77 20.67 13.96
N ASP A 185 36.44 21.64 14.81
CA ASP A 185 35.11 21.74 15.45
C ASP A 185 33.96 22.10 14.46
N ASP A 186 34.26 22.37 13.18
CA ASP A 186 33.27 22.74 12.17
C ASP A 186 32.66 21.49 11.50
N GLY A 187 31.41 21.17 11.88
CA GLY A 187 30.71 19.90 11.62
C GLY A 187 30.27 19.60 10.18
N SER A 188 31.20 19.54 9.22
CA SER A 188 30.99 18.91 7.91
C SER A 188 32.06 17.86 7.63
N ASP A 189 32.10 16.81 8.45
CA ASP A 189 33.20 15.84 8.51
C ASP A 189 33.06 14.63 7.54
N ASP A 190 31.92 14.45 6.87
CA ASP A 190 31.66 13.27 6.01
C ASP A 190 32.68 13.12 4.87
N ASN A 191 33.07 14.24 4.24
CA ASN A 191 34.07 14.23 3.16
C ASN A 191 35.50 13.87 3.63
N ARG A 192 35.74 13.77 4.95
CA ARG A 192 37.04 13.40 5.52
C ARG A 192 37.11 11.94 5.99
N VAL A 193 35.99 11.22 5.96
CA VAL A 193 35.95 9.81 6.33
C VAL A 193 36.78 9.01 5.33
N VAL A 194 37.75 8.24 5.84
CA VAL A 194 38.65 7.40 5.02
C VAL A 194 38.44 5.91 5.23
N GLY A 195 37.56 5.53 6.16
CA GLY A 195 37.20 4.15 6.46
C GLY A 195 36.55 4.04 7.83
N SER A 196 36.24 2.82 8.25
CA SER A 196 35.62 2.53 9.55
C SER A 196 36.39 1.43 10.29
N PHE A 197 36.61 1.62 11.58
CA PHE A 197 37.08 0.59 12.49
C PHE A 197 35.88 0.01 13.25
N LYS A 198 35.64 -1.30 13.14
CA LYS A 198 34.66 -2.01 13.97
C LYS A 198 35.35 -2.74 15.11
N GLY A 199 34.88 -2.51 16.33
CA GLY A 199 35.44 -3.15 17.52
C GLY A 199 34.66 -2.84 18.79
N GLY A 200 35.00 -3.52 19.88
CA GLY A 200 34.39 -3.30 21.19
C GLY A 200 35.43 -2.94 22.24
N PHE A 201 35.11 -1.97 23.11
CA PHE A 201 35.95 -1.61 24.25
C PHE A 201 35.23 -1.94 25.56
N LYS A 202 35.99 -2.46 26.53
CA LYS A 202 35.51 -2.69 27.89
C LYS A 202 36.59 -2.28 28.88
N ILE A 203 36.25 -1.40 29.81
CA ILE A 203 37.14 -0.87 30.86
C ILE A 203 36.64 -1.41 32.19
N TYR A 204 37.49 -2.04 32.99
CA TYR A 204 37.12 -2.55 34.31
C TYR A 204 38.15 -2.16 35.36
N ARG A 205 37.72 -2.11 36.62
CA ARG A 205 38.58 -1.74 37.75
C ARG A 205 39.44 -2.92 38.21
N THR A 206 40.72 -2.66 38.42
CA THR A 206 41.68 -3.59 39.03
C THR A 206 42.30 -2.91 40.26
N PRO A 207 42.43 -3.60 41.43
CA PRO A 207 42.02 -4.97 41.69
C PRO A 207 40.50 -5.12 41.75
N VAL A 208 40.01 -6.26 41.26
CA VAL A 208 38.60 -6.62 41.27
C VAL A 208 38.13 -6.77 42.73
N PRO A 209 36.96 -6.23 43.11
CA PRO A 209 36.42 -6.43 44.45
C PRO A 209 36.39 -7.91 44.85
N LYS A 210 36.67 -8.24 46.11
CA LYS A 210 36.73 -9.64 46.58
C LYS A 210 35.43 -10.41 46.32
N ASP A 211 34.31 -9.70 46.30
CA ASP A 211 32.96 -10.23 46.08
C ASP A 211 32.56 -10.35 44.60
N SER A 212 33.41 -9.93 43.65
CA SER A 212 33.15 -9.97 42.21
C SER A 212 33.96 -11.06 41.51
N GLU A 213 33.37 -11.73 40.52
CA GLU A 213 34.06 -12.72 39.70
C GLU A 213 35.22 -12.05 38.96
N GLN A 214 36.34 -12.77 38.84
CA GLN A 214 37.50 -12.25 38.13
C GLN A 214 37.13 -12.11 36.64
N PRO A 215 37.30 -10.92 36.03
CA PRO A 215 36.94 -10.69 34.65
C PRO A 215 37.82 -11.57 33.76
N CYS A 216 37.18 -12.48 33.03
CA CYS A 216 37.82 -13.25 31.98
C CYS A 216 37.51 -12.57 30.64
N PRO A 217 38.51 -12.13 29.85
CA PRO A 217 38.28 -11.47 28.57
C PRO A 217 37.42 -12.31 27.61
N VAL A 218 37.70 -13.61 27.53
CA VAL A 218 37.06 -14.56 26.59
C VAL A 218 35.73 -15.10 27.13
N ASN A 219 35.70 -15.56 28.38
CA ASN A 219 34.53 -16.26 28.93
C ASN A 219 33.56 -15.36 29.71
N GLY A 220 33.91 -14.08 29.92
CA GLY A 220 33.12 -13.12 30.69
C GLY A 220 32.79 -11.85 29.91
N MET A 221 33.80 -11.07 29.52
CA MET A 221 33.62 -9.71 29.01
C MET A 221 33.12 -9.66 27.55
N PHE A 222 33.68 -10.51 26.69
CA PHE A 222 33.29 -10.65 25.29
C PHE A 222 32.68 -12.02 25.01
N LYS A 223 31.75 -12.46 25.88
CA LYS A 223 31.04 -13.73 25.69
C LYS A 223 30.23 -13.68 24.38
N GLY A 224 30.42 -14.66 23.50
CA GLY A 224 29.69 -14.77 22.23
C GLY A 224 30.36 -14.06 21.05
N LEU A 225 31.66 -13.78 21.13
CA LEU A 225 32.44 -13.35 19.96
C LEU A 225 32.28 -14.33 18.79
N PRO A 226 32.02 -13.82 17.57
CA PRO A 226 31.94 -14.67 16.39
C PRO A 226 33.32 -15.20 15.99
N SER A 227 33.31 -16.21 15.11
CA SER A 227 34.52 -16.69 14.46
C SER A 227 35.16 -15.58 13.62
N ASN A 228 36.50 -15.57 13.53
CA ASN A 228 37.24 -14.67 12.65
C ASN A 228 37.12 -15.06 11.16
N GLU A 229 36.51 -16.21 10.86
CA GLU A 229 36.26 -16.67 9.50
C GLU A 229 35.10 -15.89 8.87
N PRO A 230 35.22 -15.48 7.59
CA PRO A 230 34.12 -14.85 6.87
C PRO A 230 32.90 -15.77 6.80
N ILE A 231 31.71 -15.20 6.96
CA ILE A 231 30.44 -15.92 6.84
C ILE A 231 29.66 -15.46 5.61
N HIS A 232 29.17 -16.42 4.83
CA HIS A 232 28.31 -16.16 3.69
C HIS A 232 26.84 -16.16 4.13
N VAL A 233 26.14 -15.09 3.79
CA VAL A 233 24.77 -14.82 4.23
C VAL A 233 23.93 -14.39 3.04
N LEU A 234 22.77 -15.02 2.87
CA LEU A 234 21.75 -14.54 1.95
C LEU A 234 20.91 -13.47 2.65
N CYS A 235 20.97 -12.25 2.15
CA CYS A 235 20.17 -11.13 2.64
C CYS A 235 18.97 -10.93 1.71
N ARG A 236 17.77 -11.08 2.26
CA ARG A 236 16.50 -10.87 1.57
C ARG A 236 15.91 -9.54 2.01
N VAL A 237 15.93 -8.57 1.11
CA VAL A 237 15.50 -7.19 1.34
C VAL A 237 14.09 -7.00 0.79
N TYR A 238 13.15 -6.60 1.63
CA TYR A 238 11.77 -6.35 1.24
C TYR A 238 11.49 -4.85 1.27
N ILE A 239 11.13 -4.27 0.13
CA ILE A 239 10.76 -2.86 0.01
C ILE A 239 9.25 -2.78 -0.25
N VAL A 240 8.51 -2.27 0.74
CA VAL A 240 7.04 -2.21 0.70
C VAL A 240 6.60 -1.00 -0.11
N LYS A 241 6.92 0.20 0.39
CA LYS A 241 6.52 1.47 -0.21
C LYS A 241 7.40 2.61 0.30
N CYS A 242 7.33 3.76 -0.38
CA CYS A 242 7.80 5.02 0.18
C CYS A 242 6.61 5.92 0.55
N ASN A 243 6.87 6.87 1.46
CA ASN A 243 5.92 7.88 1.88
C ASN A 243 6.55 9.27 1.74
N ASP A 244 5.75 10.23 1.29
CA ASP A 244 6.06 11.66 1.26
C ASP A 244 7.46 11.96 0.68
N LEU A 245 7.79 11.34 -0.46
CA LEU A 245 9.03 11.61 -1.18
C LEU A 245 9.13 13.10 -1.55
N HIS A 246 10.34 13.64 -1.52
CA HIS A 246 10.58 15.00 -1.98
C HIS A 246 10.31 15.10 -3.49
N PRO A 247 9.50 16.08 -3.94
CA PRO A 247 9.24 16.28 -5.35
C PRO A 247 10.50 16.78 -6.06
N MET A 248 10.84 16.16 -7.19
CA MET A 248 12.02 16.49 -7.98
C MET A 248 11.63 17.06 -9.36
N ASP A 249 10.46 16.69 -9.86
CA ASP A 249 9.91 17.19 -11.11
C ASP A 249 9.26 18.59 -11.01
N PRO A 250 9.25 19.36 -12.11
CA PRO A 250 8.48 20.61 -12.22
C PRO A 250 6.96 20.45 -12.02
N ASN A 251 6.44 19.23 -12.18
CA ASN A 251 5.02 18.89 -11.97
C ASN A 251 4.66 18.76 -10.46
N GLY A 252 5.65 18.83 -9.56
CA GLY A 252 5.45 18.64 -8.12
C GLY A 252 5.30 17.18 -7.69
N LYS A 253 5.79 16.23 -8.50
CA LYS A 253 5.83 14.77 -8.28
C LYS A 253 7.27 14.27 -8.46
N ALA A 254 7.39 12.95 -8.56
CA ALA A 254 8.60 12.22 -8.89
C ALA A 254 8.17 10.91 -9.59
N ASP A 255 9.05 10.34 -10.39
CA ASP A 255 9.04 9.04 -11.03
C ASP A 255 10.03 8.07 -10.31
N PRO A 256 9.77 7.69 -9.03
CA PRO A 256 10.74 7.00 -8.21
C PRO A 256 11.04 5.56 -8.65
N TYR A 257 12.32 5.17 -8.59
CA TYR A 257 12.78 3.78 -8.69
C TYR A 257 13.85 3.44 -7.64
N LEU A 258 14.10 2.14 -7.44
CA LEU A 258 15.00 1.64 -6.40
C LEU A 258 16.38 1.30 -6.96
N LYS A 259 17.41 1.64 -6.20
CA LYS A 259 18.77 1.12 -6.38
C LYS A 259 19.30 0.63 -5.04
N ILE A 260 19.64 -0.66 -4.99
CA ILE A 260 20.04 -1.35 -3.76
C ILE A 260 21.47 -1.82 -3.93
N SER A 261 22.34 -1.48 -2.98
CA SER A 261 23.75 -1.91 -2.99
C SER A 261 24.12 -2.59 -1.68
N LEU A 262 24.84 -3.71 -1.80
CA LEU A 262 25.38 -4.45 -0.67
C LEU A 262 26.75 -5.00 -1.08
N GLY A 263 27.80 -4.45 -0.47
CA GLY A 263 29.17 -4.77 -0.86
C GLY A 263 29.47 -4.40 -2.31
N GLY A 264 29.98 -5.36 -3.09
CA GLY A 264 30.24 -5.18 -4.52
C GLY A 264 29.03 -5.37 -5.45
N LYS A 265 27.86 -5.74 -4.92
CA LYS A 265 26.66 -6.02 -5.71
C LYS A 265 25.74 -4.80 -5.71
N THR A 266 25.18 -4.47 -6.87
CA THR A 266 24.19 -3.39 -7.01
C THR A 266 23.07 -3.86 -7.92
N ILE A 267 21.84 -3.71 -7.44
CA ILE A 267 20.61 -3.96 -8.19
C ILE A 267 20.03 -2.60 -8.55
N ASN A 268 19.76 -2.39 -9.84
CA ASN A 268 19.10 -1.19 -10.34
C ASN A 268 17.74 -1.59 -10.90
N ASP A 269 16.66 -1.08 -10.31
CA ASP A 269 15.28 -1.39 -10.66
C ASP A 269 14.63 -0.29 -11.53
N LYS A 270 15.46 0.43 -12.29
CA LYS A 270 15.07 1.56 -13.15
C LYS A 270 13.93 1.23 -14.12
N ASP A 271 13.94 0.04 -14.72
CA ASP A 271 12.92 -0.38 -15.69
C ASP A 271 11.51 -0.53 -15.08
N ASN A 272 11.39 -0.48 -13.76
CA ASN A 272 10.15 -0.60 -13.01
C ASN A 272 9.87 0.63 -12.12
N TYR A 273 10.24 1.82 -12.60
CA TYR A 273 9.90 3.07 -11.93
C TYR A 273 8.37 3.25 -11.79
N VAL A 274 7.94 4.00 -10.77
CA VAL A 274 6.53 4.30 -10.52
C VAL A 274 6.27 5.73 -10.94
N SER A 275 5.50 5.96 -12.00
CA SER A 275 5.33 7.31 -12.53
C SER A 275 4.49 8.23 -11.61
N LYS A 276 4.95 9.47 -11.45
CA LYS A 276 4.25 10.64 -10.90
C LYS A 276 3.65 10.41 -9.51
N GLN A 277 4.38 9.74 -8.64
CA GLN A 277 3.89 9.33 -7.33
C GLN A 277 4.90 9.63 -6.21
N LEU A 278 4.48 10.41 -5.21
CA LEU A 278 5.29 10.70 -4.01
C LEU A 278 5.15 9.61 -2.93
N ASN A 279 4.17 8.72 -3.07
CA ASN A 279 3.92 7.60 -2.16
C ASN A 279 3.92 6.25 -2.93
N PRO A 280 5.00 5.91 -3.64
CA PRO A 280 5.03 4.74 -4.51
C PRO A 280 4.96 3.45 -3.69
N VAL A 281 4.16 2.48 -4.17
CA VAL A 281 4.11 1.13 -3.60
C VAL A 281 4.90 0.20 -4.52
N PHE A 282 6.07 -0.23 -4.07
CA PHE A 282 6.93 -1.14 -4.84
C PHE A 282 6.48 -2.60 -4.67
N GLY A 283 6.34 -3.04 -3.41
CA GLY A 283 5.97 -4.42 -3.08
C GLY A 283 6.94 -5.45 -3.66
N LYS A 284 8.26 -5.24 -3.51
CA LYS A 284 9.30 -6.09 -4.10
C LYS A 284 10.23 -6.69 -3.07
N CYS A 285 10.75 -7.88 -3.38
CA CYS A 285 11.80 -8.54 -2.63
C CYS A 285 13.06 -8.73 -3.48
N PHE A 286 14.23 -8.55 -2.88
CA PHE A 286 15.52 -8.71 -3.53
C PHE A 286 16.41 -9.63 -2.69
N ASP A 287 16.91 -10.69 -3.33
CA ASP A 287 17.86 -11.63 -2.72
C ASP A 287 19.28 -11.23 -3.10
N ILE A 288 20.11 -10.87 -2.11
CA ILE A 288 21.50 -10.45 -2.29
C ILE A 288 22.39 -11.25 -1.35
N GLU A 289 23.36 -11.99 -1.89
CA GLU A 289 24.35 -12.66 -1.06
C GLU A 289 25.45 -11.69 -0.64
N ALA A 290 25.76 -11.70 0.65
CA ALA A 290 26.79 -10.90 1.30
C ALA A 290 27.79 -11.81 2.02
N THR A 291 29.01 -11.33 2.17
CA THR A 291 30.04 -11.97 2.98
C THR A 291 30.46 -11.05 4.12
N PHE A 292 30.07 -11.37 5.35
CA PHE A 292 30.50 -10.58 6.51
C PHE A 292 31.92 -10.97 6.92
N PRO A 293 32.77 -10.01 7.32
CA PRO A 293 32.47 -8.58 7.58
C PRO A 293 32.63 -7.64 6.35
N MET A 294 33.01 -8.16 5.17
CA MET A 294 33.35 -7.34 3.99
C MET A 294 32.15 -6.54 3.46
N ASP A 295 31.00 -7.21 3.33
CA ASP A 295 29.77 -6.65 2.77
C ASP A 295 28.79 -6.26 3.89
N SER A 296 29.21 -5.38 4.81
CA SER A 296 28.44 -5.11 6.04
C SER A 296 27.35 -4.03 5.91
N GLU A 297 27.52 -3.06 5.01
CA GLU A 297 26.59 -1.94 4.84
C GLU A 297 25.67 -2.17 3.62
N LEU A 298 24.36 -2.25 3.87
CA LEU A 298 23.31 -2.24 2.86
C LEU A 298 22.86 -0.78 2.66
N ALA A 299 22.96 -0.27 1.43
CA ALA A 299 22.44 1.04 1.07
C ALA A 299 21.23 0.90 0.14
N ILE A 300 20.19 1.66 0.45
CA ILE A 300 18.95 1.72 -0.32
C ILE A 300 18.78 3.15 -0.77
N GLN A 301 18.80 3.33 -2.08
CA GLN A 301 18.74 4.61 -2.75
C GLN A 301 17.43 4.68 -3.54
N VAL A 302 16.72 5.80 -3.43
CA VAL A 302 15.55 6.11 -4.25
C VAL A 302 15.95 7.22 -5.20
N TYR A 303 15.81 6.95 -6.49
CA TYR A 303 16.12 7.90 -7.56
C TYR A 303 14.85 8.33 -8.28
N ASP A 304 14.86 9.54 -8.81
CA ASP A 304 13.86 10.06 -9.71
C ASP A 304 14.26 9.79 -11.16
N TRP A 305 13.39 9.15 -11.93
CA TRP A 305 13.68 8.85 -13.32
C TRP A 305 13.37 10.05 -14.22
N ASP A 306 14.37 10.45 -15.01
CA ASP A 306 14.23 11.55 -15.97
C ASP A 306 14.39 11.08 -17.42
N LEU A 307 13.51 11.54 -18.30
CA LEU A 307 13.57 11.20 -19.73
C LEU A 307 14.71 11.93 -20.47
N LEU A 308 15.04 13.17 -20.08
CA LEU A 308 15.95 14.07 -20.82
C LEU A 308 17.19 14.52 -20.03
N SER A 309 17.18 14.35 -18.70
CA SER A 309 18.28 14.64 -17.76
C SER A 309 18.91 13.35 -17.23
N GLY A 310 19.95 13.49 -16.41
CA GLY A 310 20.42 12.36 -15.60
C GLY A 310 19.48 12.15 -14.41
N ASP A 311 19.29 10.89 -14.01
CA ASP A 311 18.41 10.54 -12.89
C ASP A 311 18.90 11.18 -11.57
N ASP A 312 17.99 11.84 -10.84
CA ASP A 312 18.31 12.56 -9.62
C ASP A 312 18.17 11.67 -8.38
N LEU A 313 19.09 11.78 -7.42
CA LEU A 313 18.97 11.05 -6.15
C LEU A 313 17.99 11.78 -5.23
N ILE A 314 16.83 11.17 -4.95
CA ILE A 314 15.88 11.70 -3.95
C ILE A 314 16.48 11.53 -2.55
N GLY A 315 16.95 10.32 -2.23
CA GLY A 315 17.66 10.08 -0.97
C GLY A 315 18.10 8.63 -0.76
N GLU A 316 18.91 8.45 0.27
CA GLU A 316 19.54 7.19 0.66
C GLU A 316 19.29 6.88 2.15
N THR A 317 19.18 5.59 2.47
CA THR A 317 19.31 5.07 3.84
C THR A 317 20.30 3.90 3.87
N LYS A 318 21.01 3.75 4.99
CA LYS A 318 22.06 2.74 5.18
C LYS A 318 21.77 1.86 6.40
N ILE A 319 22.12 0.58 6.31
CA ILE A 319 21.89 -0.42 7.36
C ILE A 319 23.16 -1.27 7.56
N ASP A 320 23.66 -1.34 8.79
CA ASP A 320 24.77 -2.23 9.16
C ASP A 320 24.24 -3.65 9.45
N LEU A 321 24.21 -4.49 8.42
CA LEU A 321 23.70 -5.85 8.49
C LEU A 321 24.58 -6.76 9.35
N GLU A 322 25.87 -6.50 9.43
CA GLU A 322 26.78 -7.28 10.27
C GLU A 322 26.44 -7.13 11.76
N ASN A 323 26.19 -5.89 12.22
CA ASN A 323 25.78 -5.65 13.60
C ASN A 323 24.42 -6.28 13.91
N ARG A 324 23.45 -6.18 12.99
CA ARG A 324 22.16 -6.87 13.11
C ARG A 324 22.33 -8.38 13.22
N PHE A 325 23.22 -8.96 12.41
CA PHE A 325 23.45 -10.39 12.35
C PHE A 325 24.03 -10.96 13.65
N TYR A 326 25.02 -10.28 14.23
CA TYR A 326 25.67 -10.72 15.48
C TYR A 326 24.99 -10.22 16.76
N SER A 327 23.92 -9.44 16.64
CA SER A 327 23.15 -8.94 17.77
C SER A 327 22.49 -10.07 18.58
N LYS A 328 22.45 -9.90 19.91
CA LYS A 328 21.74 -10.83 20.82
C LYS A 328 20.23 -10.79 20.64
N HIS A 329 19.73 -9.70 20.06
CA HIS A 329 18.31 -9.49 19.75
C HIS A 329 17.82 -10.31 18.56
N ARG A 330 18.71 -11.06 17.88
CA ARG A 330 18.39 -11.93 16.74
C ARG A 330 17.66 -11.17 15.63
N ALA A 331 18.25 -10.06 15.18
CA ALA A 331 17.73 -9.25 14.08
C ALA A 331 17.96 -9.90 12.69
N THR A 332 18.00 -11.24 12.62
CA THR A 332 18.20 -12.01 11.38
C THR A 332 16.89 -12.32 10.69
N CYS A 333 15.92 -12.94 11.36
CA CYS A 333 14.58 -13.16 10.84
C CYS A 333 13.59 -13.02 12.00
N GLY A 334 12.67 -12.06 11.88
CA GLY A 334 11.73 -11.73 12.95
C GLY A 334 10.72 -12.84 13.23
N TYR A 335 10.45 -13.14 14.51
CA TYR A 335 9.47 -14.18 14.85
C TYR A 335 8.03 -13.71 14.58
N SER A 336 7.21 -14.56 13.97
CA SER A 336 5.80 -14.26 13.72
C SER A 336 4.95 -14.33 15.00
N GLN A 337 3.76 -13.72 14.98
CA GLN A 337 2.82 -13.83 16.11
C GLN A 337 2.28 -15.25 16.29
N ARG A 338 2.09 -16.00 15.22
CA ARG A 338 1.71 -17.41 15.27
C ARG A 338 2.59 -18.24 14.35
N TYR A 339 2.87 -19.46 14.77
CA TYR A 339 3.57 -20.44 13.95
C TYR A 339 2.55 -21.12 13.02
N ALA A 340 2.75 -20.98 11.71
CA ALA A 340 1.94 -21.66 10.70
C ALA A 340 2.85 -22.27 9.63
N ILE A 341 2.45 -23.41 9.06
CA ILE A 341 3.23 -24.13 8.05
C ILE A 341 2.90 -23.65 6.63
N PHE A 342 1.69 -23.12 6.43
CA PHE A 342 1.15 -22.70 5.13
C PHE A 342 0.32 -21.42 5.25
N GLY A 343 -0.10 -20.89 4.11
CA GLY A 343 -0.92 -19.68 4.01
C GLY A 343 -0.12 -18.39 4.20
N TYR A 344 -0.83 -17.26 4.30
CA TYR A 344 -0.22 -15.92 4.36
C TYR A 344 0.64 -15.64 5.60
N ASN A 345 0.52 -16.48 6.64
CA ASN A 345 1.28 -16.36 7.88
C ASN A 345 2.33 -17.50 8.03
N GLN A 346 2.72 -18.11 6.91
CA GLN A 346 3.73 -19.17 6.88
C GLN A 346 5.02 -18.73 7.60
N TRP A 347 5.55 -19.63 8.41
CA TRP A 347 6.80 -19.45 9.13
C TRP A 347 7.97 -19.24 8.17
N ARG A 348 8.67 -18.12 8.32
CA ARG A 348 9.71 -17.65 7.40
C ARG A 348 11.11 -18.17 7.72
N ASP A 349 11.35 -18.51 8.99
CA ASP A 349 12.67 -18.91 9.46
C ASP A 349 12.98 -20.37 9.08
N PRO A 350 14.15 -20.69 8.50
CA PRO A 350 14.54 -22.07 8.23
C PRO A 350 14.58 -22.94 9.50
N GLN A 351 14.86 -22.33 10.66
CA GLN A 351 14.85 -23.01 11.94
C GLN A 351 13.46 -22.94 12.58
N LYS A 352 13.02 -24.07 13.13
CA LYS A 352 11.77 -24.13 13.90
C LYS A 352 11.91 -23.40 15.24
N PRO A 353 10.82 -22.86 15.81
CA PRO A 353 10.83 -22.24 17.14
C PRO A 353 11.53 -23.09 18.21
N THR A 354 11.30 -24.41 18.24
CA THR A 354 11.95 -25.35 19.16
C THR A 354 13.48 -25.37 19.02
N GLN A 355 13.98 -25.34 17.78
CA GLN A 355 15.42 -25.35 17.47
C GLN A 355 16.07 -24.02 17.87
N ILE A 356 15.42 -22.90 17.57
CA ILE A 356 15.89 -21.56 17.94
C ILE A 356 15.99 -21.46 19.47
N LEU A 357 14.94 -21.87 20.17
CA LEU A 357 14.89 -21.83 21.63
C LEU A 357 15.99 -22.70 22.26
N THR A 358 16.22 -23.89 21.71
CA THR A 358 17.29 -24.79 22.15
C THR A 358 18.67 -24.17 21.97
N LYS A 359 18.91 -23.50 20.83
CA LYS A 359 20.16 -22.78 20.56
C LYS A 359 20.38 -21.65 21.57
N LEU A 360 19.36 -20.81 21.80
CA LEU A 360 19.44 -19.69 22.74
C LEU A 360 19.70 -20.15 24.18
N CYS A 361 19.04 -21.23 24.64
CA CYS A 361 19.28 -21.78 25.98
C CYS A 361 20.71 -22.32 26.12
N LYS A 362 21.23 -22.98 25.09
CA LYS A 362 22.61 -23.49 25.05
C LYS A 362 23.64 -22.36 25.12
N GLU A 363 23.48 -21.30 24.33
CA GLU A 363 24.36 -20.13 24.31
C GLU A 363 24.30 -19.34 25.65
N ALA A 364 23.11 -19.22 26.21
CA ALA A 364 22.88 -18.62 27.51
C ALA A 364 23.39 -19.48 28.69
N LYS A 365 23.69 -20.77 28.46
CA LYS A 365 24.02 -21.77 29.50
C LYS A 365 22.87 -21.94 30.52
N LEU A 366 21.63 -21.92 30.05
CA LEU A 366 20.43 -22.16 30.86
C LEU A 366 20.10 -23.66 30.93
N ASP A 367 19.39 -24.07 31.98
CA ASP A 367 18.88 -25.43 32.13
C ASP A 367 17.59 -25.63 31.32
N GLY A 368 17.56 -26.61 30.43
CA GLY A 368 16.49 -26.81 29.43
C GLY A 368 16.89 -26.33 28.01
N PRO A 369 15.96 -26.29 27.04
CA PRO A 369 14.50 -26.41 27.18
C PRO A 369 14.03 -27.87 27.25
N TYR A 370 13.07 -28.15 28.14
CA TYR A 370 12.38 -29.44 28.22
C TYR A 370 10.99 -29.31 27.60
N PHE A 371 10.70 -30.09 26.56
CA PHE A 371 9.42 -30.06 25.85
C PHE A 371 8.50 -31.19 26.33
N GLU A 372 7.28 -30.84 26.73
CA GLU A 372 6.25 -31.77 27.21
C GLU A 372 4.89 -31.35 26.62
N ASN A 373 4.32 -32.11 25.68
CA ASN A 373 2.97 -31.96 25.10
C ASN A 373 2.33 -30.55 25.20
N GLY A 374 2.80 -29.60 24.38
CA GLY A 374 2.30 -28.22 24.36
C GLY A 374 2.84 -27.33 25.49
N LYS A 375 3.82 -27.78 26.25
CA LYS A 375 4.53 -27.02 27.28
C LYS A 375 6.03 -27.07 27.05
N VAL A 376 6.71 -25.98 27.42
CA VAL A 376 8.16 -25.91 27.45
C VAL A 376 8.64 -25.34 28.78
N ARG A 377 9.58 -26.03 29.43
CA ARG A 377 10.19 -25.62 30.70
C ARG A 377 11.65 -25.19 30.49
N ILE A 378 11.98 -23.99 30.96
CA ILE A 378 13.33 -23.41 30.93
C ILE A 378 13.66 -22.97 32.37
N GLY A 379 14.58 -23.67 33.02
CA GLY A 379 14.84 -23.53 34.45
C GLY A 379 13.55 -23.66 35.28
N LYS A 380 13.13 -22.56 35.92
CA LYS A 380 11.92 -22.47 36.75
C LYS A 380 10.68 -21.92 36.01
N ARG A 381 10.82 -21.47 34.75
CA ARG A 381 9.71 -20.91 33.97
C ARG A 381 9.12 -21.97 33.06
N THR A 382 7.79 -21.99 32.95
CA THR A 382 7.05 -22.90 32.08
C THR A 382 6.10 -22.11 31.20
N PHE A 383 6.14 -22.37 29.89
CA PHE A 383 5.25 -21.76 28.91
C PHE A 383 4.33 -22.82 28.33
N THR A 384 3.07 -22.47 28.09
CA THR A 384 2.05 -23.37 27.53
C THR A 384 1.53 -22.78 26.24
N GLY A 385 1.39 -23.59 25.19
CA GLY A 385 0.85 -23.21 23.89
C GLY A 385 -0.08 -24.29 23.33
N GLN A 386 -0.67 -23.99 22.17
CA GLN A 386 -1.57 -24.93 21.48
C GLN A 386 -0.84 -26.22 21.08
N GLN A 387 -1.48 -27.35 21.36
CA GLN A 387 -0.90 -28.68 21.15
C GLN A 387 -1.03 -29.16 19.70
N GLU A 388 -1.94 -28.61 18.92
CA GLU A 388 -2.21 -29.03 17.55
C GLU A 388 -1.82 -27.92 16.57
N ILE A 389 -1.30 -28.34 15.41
CA ILE A 389 -1.15 -27.49 14.23
C ILE A 389 -1.83 -28.16 13.05
N GLU A 390 -2.47 -27.36 12.21
CA GLU A 390 -3.07 -27.81 10.96
C GLU A 390 -2.01 -27.81 9.85
N ASP A 391 -1.99 -28.88 9.05
CA ASP A 391 -1.21 -28.96 7.81
C ASP A 391 -2.03 -28.45 6.62
N GLU A 392 -1.37 -28.27 5.47
CA GLU A 392 -2.00 -27.88 4.19
C GLU A 392 -3.21 -28.75 3.78
N ASN A 393 -3.23 -30.02 4.22
CA ASN A 393 -4.33 -30.96 3.94
C ASN A 393 -5.43 -30.98 5.03
N GLY A 394 -5.43 -30.03 5.97
CA GLY A 394 -6.38 -29.97 7.09
C GLY A 394 -6.15 -31.00 8.21
N LEU A 395 -5.04 -31.75 8.15
CA LEU A 395 -4.68 -32.75 9.18
C LEU A 395 -4.07 -32.05 10.39
N ARG A 396 -4.53 -32.41 11.59
CA ARG A 396 -4.00 -31.87 12.84
C ARG A 396 -2.85 -32.72 13.38
N LYS A 397 -1.69 -32.11 13.57
CA LYS A 397 -0.48 -32.74 14.14
C LYS A 397 -0.16 -32.18 15.51
N VAL A 398 0.27 -33.06 16.42
CA VAL A 398 0.76 -32.63 17.74
C VAL A 398 2.08 -31.89 17.59
N THR A 399 2.19 -30.72 18.20
CA THR A 399 3.35 -29.84 18.07
C THR A 399 3.74 -29.18 19.40
N SER A 400 5.03 -28.92 19.56
CA SER A 400 5.58 -28.08 20.64
C SER A 400 6.02 -26.69 20.16
N GLU A 401 5.83 -26.39 18.87
CA GLU A 401 6.32 -25.16 18.25
C GLU A 401 5.60 -23.91 18.78
N HIS A 402 4.30 -24.00 19.07
CA HIS A 402 3.54 -22.90 19.67
C HIS A 402 4.06 -22.53 21.07
N ALA A 403 4.35 -23.54 21.91
CA ALA A 403 4.88 -23.32 23.24
C ALA A 403 6.29 -22.72 23.18
N ALA A 404 7.12 -23.21 22.26
CA ALA A 404 8.46 -22.66 22.02
C ALA A 404 8.39 -21.21 21.54
N LEU A 405 7.48 -20.87 20.62
CA LEU A 405 7.27 -19.51 20.15
C LEU A 405 6.84 -18.56 21.28
N ILE A 406 5.96 -19.00 22.17
CA ILE A 406 5.58 -18.21 23.36
C ILE A 406 6.79 -17.96 24.26
N ALA A 407 7.66 -18.96 24.46
CA ALA A 407 8.89 -18.77 25.21
C ALA A 407 9.84 -17.77 24.53
N LEU A 408 9.96 -17.79 23.19
CA LEU A 408 10.76 -16.83 22.42
C LEU A 408 10.22 -15.40 22.54
N LYS A 409 8.90 -15.21 22.45
CA LYS A 409 8.25 -13.90 22.66
C LYS A 409 8.55 -13.30 24.03
N ASN A 410 8.64 -14.17 25.03
CA ASN A 410 8.94 -13.81 26.42
C ASN A 410 10.41 -14.07 26.77
N TRP A 411 11.32 -13.99 25.79
CA TRP A 411 12.74 -14.21 26.05
C TRP A 411 13.36 -13.13 26.94
N HIS A 412 12.91 -11.87 26.81
CA HIS A 412 13.32 -10.74 27.65
C HIS A 412 13.17 -10.99 29.15
N ASP A 413 12.27 -11.91 29.50
CA ASP A 413 11.91 -12.30 30.84
C ASP A 413 12.89 -13.32 31.44
N MET A 414 13.80 -13.91 30.64
CA MET A 414 14.74 -14.92 31.11
C MET A 414 15.81 -14.36 32.06
N PRO A 415 16.13 -15.04 33.17
CA PRO A 415 17.15 -14.58 34.10
C PRO A 415 18.54 -14.58 33.44
N LYS A 416 19.32 -13.52 33.67
CA LYS A 416 20.72 -13.32 33.21
C LYS A 416 20.96 -13.22 31.69
N ALA A 417 20.01 -13.66 30.86
CA ALA A 417 20.16 -13.72 29.40
C ALA A 417 19.00 -13.08 28.63
N GLY A 418 17.97 -12.58 29.33
CA GLY A 418 16.79 -12.03 28.71
C GLY A 418 17.08 -10.74 27.95
N VAL A 419 16.75 -10.76 26.66
CA VAL A 419 16.76 -9.61 25.76
C VAL A 419 15.50 -9.63 24.90
N SER A 420 15.03 -8.47 24.45
CA SER A 420 13.91 -8.39 23.51
C SER A 420 14.34 -8.92 22.15
N LEU A 421 13.77 -10.03 21.71
CA LEU A 421 14.03 -10.54 20.37
C LEU A 421 13.26 -9.71 19.33
N VAL A 422 13.80 -9.60 18.11
CA VAL A 422 13.13 -8.87 17.03
C VAL A 422 11.91 -9.67 16.54
N PRO A 423 10.69 -9.12 16.61
CA PRO A 423 9.50 -9.74 16.05
C PRO A 423 9.44 -9.54 14.53
N GLU A 424 8.53 -10.23 13.86
CA GLU A 424 8.12 -9.89 12.51
C GLU A 424 7.62 -8.44 12.46
N HIS A 425 8.19 -7.67 11.53
CA HIS A 425 8.01 -6.24 11.52
C HIS A 425 8.12 -5.64 10.12
N VAL A 426 7.68 -4.38 10.03
CA VAL A 426 8.06 -3.43 8.98
C VAL A 426 8.64 -2.22 9.70
N GLU A 427 9.84 -1.80 9.31
CA GLU A 427 10.48 -0.58 9.82
C GLU A 427 10.37 0.55 8.79
N CYS A 428 10.26 1.78 9.28
CA CYS A 428 10.22 2.99 8.47
C CYS A 428 11.54 3.75 8.63
N ARG A 429 12.26 3.95 7.53
CA ARG A 429 13.57 4.62 7.52
C ARG A 429 13.48 5.94 6.78
N GLY A 430 14.06 6.99 7.34
CA GLY A 430 14.19 8.28 6.66
C GLY A 430 15.20 8.19 5.51
N LEU A 431 14.90 8.88 4.41
CA LEU A 431 15.80 9.03 3.26
C LEU A 431 16.51 10.38 3.36
N TYR A 432 17.82 10.38 3.13
CA TYR A 432 18.63 11.59 3.21
C TYR A 432 19.47 11.77 1.95
N ASN A 433 19.66 13.02 1.54
CA ASN A 433 20.52 13.36 0.41
C ASN A 433 21.74 14.14 0.93
N SER A 434 22.94 13.81 0.46
CA SER A 434 24.18 14.51 0.79
C SER A 434 24.18 15.98 0.41
N GLU A 435 23.40 16.37 -0.60
CA GLU A 435 23.24 17.77 -1.02
C GLU A 435 22.41 18.60 -0.03
N ASN A 436 21.51 17.94 0.72
CA ASN A 436 20.62 18.55 1.70
C ASN A 436 20.81 17.88 3.07
N PRO A 437 21.96 18.08 3.73
CA PRO A 437 22.29 17.40 4.97
C PRO A 437 21.31 17.75 6.09
N GLY A 438 20.80 16.72 6.78
CA GLY A 438 19.89 16.85 7.91
C GLY A 438 18.42 17.10 7.55
N ILE A 439 18.06 17.16 6.26
CA ILE A 439 16.67 17.26 5.80
C ILE A 439 16.21 15.90 5.28
N GLU A 440 15.15 15.36 5.89
CA GLU A 440 14.51 14.11 5.45
C GLU A 440 13.78 14.34 4.12
N GLN A 441 14.11 13.54 3.10
CA GLN A 441 13.59 13.61 1.72
C GLN A 441 12.44 12.61 1.46
N GLY A 442 11.76 12.21 2.54
CA GLY A 442 10.75 11.16 2.56
C GLY A 442 11.20 9.92 3.32
N LYS A 443 10.36 8.89 3.32
CA LYS A 443 10.60 7.66 4.09
C LYS A 443 10.37 6.40 3.27
N VAL A 444 11.14 5.36 3.55
CA VAL A 444 10.95 4.01 2.99
C VAL A 444 10.46 3.05 4.08
N GLU A 445 9.43 2.26 3.77
CA GLU A 445 8.96 1.15 4.61
C GLU A 445 9.50 -0.17 4.08
N MET A 446 10.20 -0.91 4.95
CA MET A 446 10.96 -2.09 4.54
C MET A 446 11.25 -3.03 5.71
N TRP A 447 11.83 -4.20 5.42
CA TRP A 447 12.56 -5.00 6.39
C TRP A 447 13.60 -5.87 5.67
N VAL A 448 14.51 -6.48 6.43
CA VAL A 448 15.55 -7.38 5.91
C VAL A 448 15.54 -8.67 6.70
N ASP A 449 15.54 -9.81 6.00
CA ASP A 449 15.85 -11.11 6.59
C ASP A 449 17.24 -11.58 6.16
N MET A 450 17.97 -12.23 7.07
CA MET A 450 19.34 -12.71 6.85
C MET A 450 19.43 -14.20 7.16
N PHE A 451 19.90 -14.97 6.19
CA PHE A 451 20.00 -16.43 6.27
C PHE A 451 21.45 -16.88 6.07
N PRO A 452 22.10 -17.46 7.09
CA PRO A 452 23.40 -18.11 6.94
C PRO A 452 23.36 -19.22 5.88
N MET A 453 24.35 -19.29 5.00
CA MET A 453 24.40 -20.31 3.93
C MET A 453 24.88 -21.69 4.40
N ASP A 454 25.38 -21.80 5.63
CA ASP A 454 25.73 -23.07 6.28
C ASP A 454 24.50 -23.83 6.84
N MET A 455 23.32 -23.21 6.74
CA MET A 455 22.03 -23.72 7.20
C MET A 455 21.16 -24.15 6.01
N PRO A 456 20.05 -24.90 6.24
CA PRO A 456 19.08 -25.18 5.18
C PRO A 456 18.62 -23.88 4.51
N ALA A 457 18.51 -23.92 3.17
CA ALA A 457 18.06 -22.77 2.40
C ALA A 457 16.68 -22.27 2.89
N PRO A 458 16.47 -20.95 2.92
CA PRO A 458 15.17 -20.40 3.29
C PRO A 458 14.09 -20.79 2.30
N GLY A 459 12.85 -20.77 2.78
CA GLY A 459 11.67 -20.96 1.93
C GLY A 459 11.50 -19.84 0.90
N PRO A 460 10.42 -19.90 0.09
CA PRO A 460 10.10 -18.85 -0.86
C PRO A 460 9.94 -17.49 -0.16
N PRO A 461 10.26 -16.38 -0.84
CA PRO A 461 10.02 -15.05 -0.29
C PRO A 461 8.53 -14.83 -0.03
N VAL A 462 8.21 -14.12 1.05
CA VAL A 462 6.86 -13.58 1.28
C VAL A 462 6.41 -12.76 0.08
N ASP A 463 5.26 -13.10 -0.48
CA ASP A 463 4.67 -12.32 -1.57
C ASP A 463 4.08 -11.01 -1.03
N ILE A 464 4.74 -9.91 -1.34
CA ILE A 464 4.30 -8.55 -1.05
C ILE A 464 3.97 -7.74 -2.30
N SER A 465 3.79 -8.44 -3.43
CA SER A 465 3.40 -7.80 -4.69
C SER A 465 2.15 -6.95 -4.48
N PRO A 466 2.08 -5.73 -5.03
CA PRO A 466 0.90 -4.88 -4.88
C PRO A 466 -0.33 -5.59 -5.43
N ARG A 467 -1.46 -5.46 -4.72
CA ARG A 467 -2.73 -6.03 -5.19
C ARG A 467 -3.14 -5.36 -6.49
N LYS A 468 -3.37 -6.17 -7.52
CA LYS A 468 -3.84 -5.68 -8.82
C LYS A 468 -5.34 -5.38 -8.76
N PRO A 469 -5.80 -4.29 -9.41
CA PRO A 469 -7.21 -4.03 -9.54
C PRO A 469 -7.89 -5.15 -10.33
N LYS A 470 -9.13 -5.46 -9.98
CA LYS A 470 -9.97 -6.42 -10.69
C LYS A 470 -10.92 -5.65 -11.60
N LYS A 471 -11.12 -6.14 -12.81
CA LYS A 471 -12.09 -5.57 -13.77
C LYS A 471 -13.51 -5.95 -13.35
N TYR A 472 -14.37 -4.95 -13.26
CA TYR A 472 -15.80 -5.08 -13.03
C TYR A 472 -16.59 -4.39 -14.15
N GLU A 473 -17.83 -4.81 -14.33
CA GLU A 473 -18.79 -4.16 -15.21
C GLU A 473 -20.05 -3.82 -14.40
N LEU A 474 -20.37 -2.52 -14.32
CA LEU A 474 -21.61 -2.03 -13.74
C LEU A 474 -22.66 -1.87 -14.85
N ARG A 475 -23.74 -2.62 -14.76
CA ARG A 475 -24.91 -2.49 -15.63
C ARG A 475 -25.99 -1.73 -14.87
N VAL A 476 -26.43 -0.60 -15.40
CA VAL A 476 -27.51 0.20 -14.83
C VAL A 476 -28.66 0.25 -15.83
N ILE A 477 -29.81 -0.33 -15.49
CA ILE A 477 -31.00 -0.25 -16.32
C ILE A 477 -31.89 0.85 -15.75
N ILE A 478 -32.13 1.89 -16.55
CA ILE A 478 -33.14 2.90 -16.28
C ILE A 478 -34.46 2.38 -16.82
N TRP A 479 -35.37 2.03 -15.91
CA TRP A 479 -36.69 1.55 -16.26
C TRP A 479 -37.61 2.74 -16.53
N ASN A 480 -37.89 3.51 -15.48
CA ASN A 480 -38.89 4.57 -15.49
C ASN A 480 -38.43 5.79 -14.67
N THR A 481 -39.09 6.91 -14.88
CA THR A 481 -39.03 8.13 -14.05
C THR A 481 -40.45 8.52 -13.66
N ASP A 482 -40.62 9.15 -12.50
CA ASP A 482 -41.91 9.57 -11.96
C ASP A 482 -41.76 10.90 -11.21
N GLU A 483 -42.84 11.69 -11.16
CA GLU A 483 -42.92 13.00 -10.50
C GLU A 483 -41.78 13.97 -10.89
N VAL A 484 -41.26 13.89 -12.12
CA VAL A 484 -40.26 14.84 -12.64
C VAL A 484 -40.93 16.20 -12.87
N ILE A 485 -40.28 17.29 -12.45
CA ILE A 485 -40.79 18.65 -12.64
C ILE A 485 -40.87 18.96 -14.14
N CYS A 486 -42.03 19.46 -14.59
CA CYS A 486 -42.24 19.94 -15.95
C CYS A 486 -41.95 21.45 -16.05
N GLU A 487 -40.98 21.87 -16.86
CA GLU A 487 -40.59 23.27 -17.03
C GLU A 487 -41.17 23.94 -18.29
N ASP A 488 -41.46 23.18 -19.36
CA ASP A 488 -41.95 23.72 -20.64
C ASP A 488 -43.47 23.89 -20.74
N ASP A 489 -43.93 24.88 -21.53
CA ASP A 489 -45.33 25.03 -21.92
C ASP A 489 -45.60 24.42 -23.31
N ASP A 490 -46.59 23.53 -23.44
CA ASP A 490 -47.00 22.99 -24.74
C ASP A 490 -47.58 24.10 -25.63
N VAL A 491 -46.94 24.32 -26.78
CA VAL A 491 -47.30 25.31 -27.80
C VAL A 491 -48.76 25.18 -28.27
N PHE A 492 -49.35 23.98 -28.19
CA PHE A 492 -50.72 23.72 -28.66
C PHE A 492 -51.79 23.74 -27.56
N THR A 493 -51.47 23.30 -26.33
CA THR A 493 -52.45 23.12 -25.24
C THR A 493 -52.25 24.10 -24.08
N GLY A 494 -51.06 24.68 -23.95
CA GLY A 494 -50.67 25.52 -22.81
C GLY A 494 -50.50 24.76 -21.50
N GLU A 495 -50.49 23.42 -21.55
CA GLU A 495 -50.19 22.56 -20.39
C GLU A 495 -48.68 22.39 -20.24
N LYS A 496 -48.21 22.27 -18.99
CA LYS A 496 -46.78 22.05 -18.73
C LYS A 496 -46.35 20.65 -19.16
N MET A 497 -45.26 20.54 -19.91
CA MET A 497 -44.67 19.27 -20.35
C MET A 497 -43.14 19.31 -20.21
N SER A 498 -42.48 18.16 -20.28
CA SER A 498 -41.01 18.06 -20.43
C SER A 498 -40.63 16.89 -21.32
N ASP A 499 -39.52 17.05 -22.05
CA ASP A 499 -38.88 16.07 -22.91
C ASP A 499 -37.73 15.38 -22.14
N ILE A 500 -38.10 14.42 -21.28
CA ILE A 500 -37.20 13.88 -20.25
C ILE A 500 -36.18 12.91 -20.84
N TYR A 501 -34.93 13.04 -20.41
CA TYR A 501 -33.89 12.02 -20.58
C TYR A 501 -32.94 11.95 -19.39
N VAL A 502 -32.23 10.83 -19.23
CA VAL A 502 -31.36 10.57 -18.08
C VAL A 502 -29.92 10.37 -18.53
N LYS A 503 -28.97 11.03 -17.87
CA LYS A 503 -27.52 10.83 -18.03
C LYS A 503 -26.96 10.06 -16.84
N GLY A 504 -25.96 9.22 -17.07
CA GLY A 504 -25.30 8.45 -16.02
C GLY A 504 -23.82 8.23 -16.28
N TRP A 505 -23.01 8.26 -15.22
CA TRP A 505 -21.59 7.93 -15.26
C TRP A 505 -21.03 7.57 -13.88
N ILE A 506 -19.83 6.98 -13.87
CA ILE A 506 -19.06 6.72 -12.65
C ILE A 506 -18.06 7.87 -12.46
N ASN A 507 -18.00 8.43 -11.25
CA ASN A 507 -17.09 9.54 -10.95
C ASN A 507 -15.62 9.13 -11.22
N GLY A 508 -14.92 9.95 -12.01
CA GLY A 508 -13.55 9.67 -12.46
C GLY A 508 -13.47 9.17 -13.90
N LEU A 509 -14.54 8.54 -14.41
CA LEU A 509 -14.70 8.06 -15.77
C LEU A 509 -15.67 8.97 -16.54
N ASP A 510 -15.48 10.29 -16.44
CA ASP A 510 -16.39 11.28 -17.05
C ASP A 510 -16.40 11.24 -18.59
N GLU A 511 -15.41 10.59 -19.22
CA GLU A 511 -15.37 10.34 -20.67
C GLU A 511 -16.38 9.27 -21.10
N ASP A 512 -16.77 8.37 -20.19
CA ASP A 512 -17.74 7.29 -20.43
C ASP A 512 -19.18 7.68 -20.06
N LYS A 513 -19.51 8.97 -20.12
CA LYS A 513 -20.88 9.45 -19.89
C LYS A 513 -21.84 8.83 -20.89
N GLN A 514 -22.93 8.27 -20.38
CA GLN A 514 -23.99 7.63 -21.17
C GLN A 514 -25.33 8.32 -20.93
N GLU A 515 -26.16 8.36 -21.96
CA GLU A 515 -27.49 8.97 -21.91
C GLU A 515 -28.55 8.03 -22.49
N THR A 516 -29.79 8.18 -22.02
CA THR A 516 -30.94 7.45 -22.56
C THR A 516 -31.44 8.10 -23.86
N ASP A 517 -32.39 7.45 -24.54
CA ASP A 517 -33.20 8.16 -25.52
C ASP A 517 -34.17 9.14 -24.83
N ILE A 518 -34.69 10.09 -25.59
CA ILE A 518 -35.60 11.12 -25.10
C ILE A 518 -37.04 10.59 -25.03
N HIS A 519 -37.71 10.85 -23.91
CA HIS A 519 -39.15 10.66 -23.77
C HIS A 519 -39.87 11.98 -24.04
N TYR A 520 -40.41 12.13 -25.24
CA TYR A 520 -41.07 13.37 -25.63
C TYR A 520 -42.45 13.54 -24.98
N ARG A 521 -42.75 14.77 -24.57
CA ARG A 521 -44.07 15.27 -24.12
C ARG A 521 -44.60 14.53 -22.90
N SER A 522 -43.80 14.44 -21.85
CA SER A 522 -44.28 13.97 -20.56
C SER A 522 -45.16 15.05 -19.91
N LEU A 523 -46.45 14.76 -19.72
CA LEU A 523 -47.42 15.69 -19.09
C LEU A 523 -47.45 15.55 -17.56
N THR A 524 -47.06 14.39 -17.04
CA THR A 524 -47.16 14.03 -15.62
C THR A 524 -45.80 13.88 -14.94
N GLY A 525 -44.70 14.10 -15.66
CA GLY A 525 -43.35 13.82 -15.19
C GLY A 525 -42.98 12.34 -15.22
N GLU A 526 -43.79 11.51 -15.89
CA GLU A 526 -43.51 10.08 -16.11
C GLU A 526 -42.68 9.90 -17.39
N GLY A 527 -41.61 9.09 -17.32
CA GLY A 527 -40.77 8.78 -18.48
C GLY A 527 -40.38 7.31 -18.50
N ASN A 528 -40.65 6.60 -19.60
CA ASN A 528 -40.38 5.17 -19.76
C ASN A 528 -39.20 4.94 -20.74
N PHE A 529 -38.14 4.26 -20.32
CA PHE A 529 -36.90 4.13 -21.11
C PHE A 529 -36.55 2.69 -21.47
N ASN A 530 -36.54 1.79 -20.49
CA ASN A 530 -35.97 0.44 -20.61
C ASN A 530 -34.57 0.47 -21.24
N TRP A 531 -33.67 1.26 -20.65
CA TRP A 531 -32.37 1.56 -21.25
C TRP A 531 -31.22 1.12 -20.36
N ARG A 532 -30.26 0.37 -20.92
CA ARG A 532 -29.11 -0.19 -20.20
C ARG A 532 -27.84 0.64 -20.42
N PHE A 533 -27.29 1.18 -19.34
CA PHE A 533 -25.92 1.69 -19.28
C PHE A 533 -24.96 0.57 -18.89
N MET A 534 -23.75 0.62 -19.45
CA MET A 534 -22.68 -0.35 -19.16
C MET A 534 -21.37 0.37 -18.90
N PHE A 535 -20.85 0.27 -17.68
CA PHE A 535 -19.61 0.91 -17.27
C PHE A 535 -18.58 -0.15 -16.87
N PRO A 536 -17.59 -0.45 -17.72
CA PRO A 536 -16.42 -1.22 -17.31
C PRO A 536 -15.50 -0.34 -16.46
N PHE A 537 -15.00 -0.87 -15.33
CA PHE A 537 -14.05 -0.14 -14.49
C PHE A 537 -13.13 -1.09 -13.70
N ASP A 538 -11.96 -0.59 -13.32
CA ASP A 538 -10.99 -1.30 -12.50
C ASP A 538 -11.22 -0.98 -11.01
N TYR A 539 -11.34 -2.02 -10.18
CA TYR A 539 -11.69 -1.87 -8.77
C TYR A 539 -10.69 -2.58 -7.85
N LEU A 540 -10.21 -1.85 -6.84
CA LEU A 540 -9.36 -2.36 -5.80
C LEU A 540 -10.18 -2.64 -4.54
N VAL A 541 -10.56 -3.90 -4.35
CA VAL A 541 -11.42 -4.38 -3.25
C VAL A 541 -10.87 -4.01 -1.87
N ALA A 542 -9.55 -3.97 -1.71
CA ALA A 542 -8.87 -3.68 -0.44
C ALA A 542 -9.13 -2.25 0.06
N GLU A 543 -8.97 -1.28 -0.83
CA GLU A 543 -9.10 0.14 -0.53
C GLU A 543 -10.53 0.65 -0.77
N GLN A 544 -11.39 -0.20 -1.33
CA GLN A 544 -12.74 0.10 -1.76
C GLN A 544 -12.82 1.26 -2.77
N LYS A 545 -11.86 1.31 -3.69
CA LYS A 545 -11.69 2.41 -4.66
C LYS A 545 -11.58 1.91 -6.09
N ILE A 546 -12.03 2.74 -7.01
CA ILE A 546 -11.83 2.57 -8.46
C ILE A 546 -10.45 3.10 -8.80
N VAL A 547 -9.74 2.37 -9.66
CA VAL A 547 -8.46 2.78 -10.23
C VAL A 547 -8.72 3.24 -11.66
N VAL A 548 -8.31 4.46 -11.97
CA VAL A 548 -8.45 5.05 -13.31
C VAL A 548 -7.06 5.49 -13.78
N SER A 549 -6.60 4.99 -14.92
CA SER A 549 -5.38 5.50 -15.56
C SER A 549 -5.75 6.59 -16.57
N LYS A 550 -5.14 7.78 -16.45
CA LYS A 550 -5.32 8.90 -17.40
C LYS A 550 -3.98 9.46 -17.82
N LYS A 551 -3.88 9.86 -19.09
CA LYS A 551 -2.76 10.68 -19.59
C LYS A 551 -3.11 12.14 -19.34
N GLU A 552 -2.25 12.88 -18.64
CA GLU A 552 -2.48 14.30 -18.36
C GLU A 552 -2.41 15.16 -19.63
N SER A 553 -1.70 14.70 -20.66
CA SER A 553 -1.61 15.39 -21.95
C SER A 553 -1.48 14.38 -23.10
N VAL A 554 -1.93 14.75 -24.30
CA VAL A 554 -1.75 13.94 -25.52
C VAL A 554 -0.27 13.70 -25.84
N LEU A 555 0.62 14.52 -25.28
CA LEU A 555 2.08 14.43 -25.41
C LEU A 555 2.76 13.70 -24.24
N SER A 556 2.05 13.39 -23.15
CA SER A 556 2.62 12.61 -22.04
C SER A 556 2.60 11.13 -22.39
N TRP A 557 3.76 10.48 -22.30
CA TRP A 557 3.90 9.06 -22.57
C TRP A 557 3.29 8.20 -21.46
N ASP A 558 3.42 8.66 -20.21
CA ASP A 558 3.03 7.91 -19.03
C ASP A 558 1.60 8.19 -18.57
N GLU A 559 0.95 7.12 -18.12
CA GLU A 559 -0.40 7.13 -17.56
C GLU A 559 -0.33 7.33 -16.04
N THR A 560 -1.05 8.33 -15.55
CA THR A 560 -1.22 8.55 -14.11
C THR A 560 -2.38 7.73 -13.57
N GLU A 561 -2.13 6.94 -12.52
CA GLU A 561 -3.17 6.17 -11.82
C GLU A 561 -3.82 7.01 -10.70
N PHE A 562 -5.14 7.20 -10.80
CA PHE A 562 -5.95 7.87 -9.78
C PHE A 562 -6.81 6.84 -9.05
N ARG A 563 -6.88 6.98 -7.71
CA ARG A 563 -7.72 6.13 -6.86
C ARG A 563 -8.90 6.92 -6.32
N LEU A 564 -10.10 6.65 -6.83
CA LEU A 564 -11.31 7.41 -6.58
C LEU A 564 -12.39 6.57 -5.88
N PRO A 565 -13.26 7.17 -5.05
CA PRO A 565 -14.38 6.45 -4.46
C PRO A 565 -15.36 5.99 -5.55
N ALA A 566 -15.90 4.78 -5.40
CA ALA A 566 -16.82 4.19 -6.36
C ALA A 566 -18.21 4.83 -6.27
N ARG A 567 -18.44 5.93 -7.00
CA ARG A 567 -19.70 6.68 -6.99
C ARG A 567 -20.34 6.69 -8.38
N LEU A 568 -21.60 6.26 -8.46
CA LEU A 568 -22.45 6.35 -9.65
C LEU A 568 -23.28 7.64 -9.55
N THR A 569 -23.19 8.49 -10.56
CA THR A 569 -23.99 9.71 -10.65
C THR A 569 -25.01 9.54 -11.76
N LEU A 570 -26.28 9.86 -11.46
CA LEU A 570 -27.38 9.91 -12.40
C LEU A 570 -27.98 11.31 -12.40
N GLN A 571 -28.27 11.86 -13.56
CA GLN A 571 -28.89 13.17 -13.73
C GLN A 571 -30.08 13.08 -14.67
N VAL A 572 -31.11 13.88 -14.39
CA VAL A 572 -32.29 14.03 -15.24
C VAL A 572 -32.29 15.42 -15.86
N TRP A 573 -32.62 15.47 -17.15
CA TRP A 573 -32.55 16.66 -17.99
C TRP A 573 -33.83 16.80 -18.81
N ASP A 574 -34.18 18.05 -19.13
CA ASP A 574 -35.20 18.40 -20.12
C ASP A 574 -34.53 18.68 -21.47
N ALA A 575 -34.95 18.00 -22.53
CA ALA A 575 -34.36 18.13 -23.86
C ALA A 575 -35.02 19.27 -24.64
N ASP A 576 -34.33 20.40 -24.70
CA ASP A 576 -34.84 21.60 -25.33
C ASP A 576 -34.54 21.65 -26.82
N HIS A 577 -35.51 22.08 -27.63
CA HIS A 577 -35.33 22.08 -29.09
C HIS A 577 -34.61 23.34 -29.62
N PHE A 578 -34.77 24.48 -28.93
CA PHE A 578 -34.26 25.79 -29.38
C PHE A 578 -33.39 26.51 -28.33
N SER A 579 -33.28 25.94 -27.13
CA SER A 579 -32.45 26.40 -26.00
C SER A 579 -31.45 25.32 -25.58
N ALA A 580 -30.63 25.62 -24.57
CA ALA A 580 -29.79 24.59 -23.95
C ALA A 580 -30.65 23.76 -22.99
N ASP A 581 -30.48 22.44 -23.01
CA ASP A 581 -31.18 21.51 -22.12
C ASP A 581 -31.15 21.95 -20.66
N ASP A 582 -32.30 21.89 -20.00
CA ASP A 582 -32.46 22.30 -18.62
C ASP A 582 -32.13 21.16 -17.64
N PHE A 583 -31.30 21.46 -16.65
CA PHE A 583 -30.93 20.52 -15.60
C PHE A 583 -32.04 20.46 -14.54
N LEU A 584 -32.67 19.29 -14.42
CA LEU A 584 -33.79 19.10 -13.51
C LEU A 584 -33.35 18.54 -12.15
N GLY A 585 -32.35 17.64 -12.10
CA GLY A 585 -31.84 17.11 -10.83
C GLY A 585 -30.78 16.02 -10.95
N GLU A 586 -30.14 15.72 -9.81
CA GLU A 586 -29.03 14.76 -9.70
C GLU A 586 -29.16 13.84 -8.48
N ILE A 587 -28.64 12.62 -8.61
CA ILE A 587 -28.35 11.76 -7.47
C ILE A 587 -26.97 11.10 -7.63
N THR A 588 -26.20 11.09 -6.55
CA THR A 588 -24.93 10.36 -6.45
C THR A 588 -25.05 9.21 -5.45
N LEU A 589 -24.82 7.99 -5.93
CA LEU A 589 -24.88 6.75 -5.16
C LEU A 589 -23.46 6.20 -4.92
N ASP A 590 -23.06 6.04 -3.66
CA ASP A 590 -21.81 5.39 -3.30
C ASP A 590 -21.98 3.86 -3.34
N LEU A 591 -21.35 3.20 -4.31
CA LEU A 591 -21.50 1.75 -4.54
C LEU A 591 -21.06 0.91 -3.35
N ASN A 592 -20.20 1.43 -2.46
CA ASN A 592 -19.79 0.74 -1.25
C ASN A 592 -20.80 0.88 -0.10
N ALA A 593 -21.58 1.95 -0.09
CA ALA A 593 -22.49 2.31 0.98
C ALA A 593 -23.79 2.91 0.43
N MET A 594 -24.50 2.17 -0.41
CA MET A 594 -25.74 2.66 -1.03
C MET A 594 -26.93 2.62 -0.07
N PRO A 595 -27.81 3.64 -0.09
CA PRO A 595 -29.12 3.55 0.52
C PRO A 595 -29.99 2.55 -0.28
N ARG A 596 -30.81 1.77 0.42
CA ARG A 596 -31.75 0.87 -0.26
C ARG A 596 -32.81 1.70 -0.99
N GLY A 597 -32.99 1.44 -2.28
CA GLY A 597 -34.05 2.08 -3.07
C GLY A 597 -35.44 1.71 -2.56
N ALA A 598 -36.39 2.63 -2.68
CA ALA A 598 -37.78 2.40 -2.29
C ALA A 598 -38.45 1.40 -3.24
N LYS A 599 -39.46 0.65 -2.76
CA LYS A 599 -40.16 -0.35 -3.59
C LYS A 599 -41.11 0.26 -4.61
N THR A 600 -41.63 1.45 -4.32
CA THR A 600 -42.57 2.19 -5.17
C THR A 600 -42.22 3.68 -5.16
N ALA A 601 -42.55 4.41 -6.23
CA ALA A 601 -42.30 5.85 -6.33
C ALA A 601 -42.91 6.66 -5.18
N LYS A 602 -44.12 6.29 -4.73
CA LYS A 602 -44.81 6.96 -3.60
C LYS A 602 -44.11 6.78 -2.26
N SER A 603 -43.37 5.69 -2.08
CA SER A 603 -42.61 5.40 -0.85
C SER A 603 -41.19 6.00 -0.86
N CYS A 604 -40.80 6.66 -1.95
CA CYS A 604 -39.49 7.28 -2.12
C CYS A 604 -39.51 8.69 -1.54
N THR A 605 -38.80 8.92 -0.43
CA THR A 605 -38.65 10.24 0.22
C THR A 605 -37.17 10.57 0.43
N VAL A 606 -36.83 11.86 0.54
CA VAL A 606 -35.46 12.33 0.81
C VAL A 606 -34.87 11.63 2.03
N GLU A 607 -35.65 11.54 3.11
CA GLU A 607 -35.24 10.95 4.39
C GLU A 607 -34.97 9.44 4.32
N THR A 608 -35.51 8.72 3.33
CA THR A 608 -35.27 7.27 3.16
C THR A 608 -34.10 6.98 2.22
N CYS A 609 -33.71 7.94 1.38
CA CYS A 609 -32.75 7.72 0.30
C CYS A 609 -31.50 8.62 0.37
N THR A 610 -31.44 9.60 1.27
CA THR A 610 -30.23 10.43 1.49
C THR A 610 -29.56 10.08 2.82
N LEU A 611 -28.22 10.00 2.79
CA LEU A 611 -27.38 9.58 3.92
C LEU A 611 -27.14 10.68 4.97
N GLU A 612 -27.80 11.84 4.84
CA GLU A 612 -27.53 13.04 5.64
C GLU A 612 -27.89 12.86 7.13
N ASN A 613 -28.80 11.94 7.47
CA ASN A 613 -29.21 11.67 8.86
C ASN A 613 -28.52 10.46 9.55
N GLY A 614 -27.46 9.88 8.96
CA GLY A 614 -26.52 8.99 9.65
C GLY A 614 -27.04 7.66 10.25
N ASN A 615 -28.32 7.34 10.12
CA ASN A 615 -28.96 6.21 10.81
C ASN A 615 -29.68 5.19 9.90
N LEU A 616 -29.51 5.30 8.58
CA LEU A 616 -30.12 4.36 7.61
C LEU A 616 -29.19 3.17 7.34
N PRO A 617 -29.72 1.93 7.26
CA PRO A 617 -28.92 0.76 6.90
C PRO A 617 -28.47 0.85 5.44
N THR A 618 -27.18 1.10 5.23
CA THR A 618 -26.53 1.06 3.92
C THR A 618 -26.22 -0.37 3.49
N VAL A 619 -26.12 -0.56 2.18
CA VAL A 619 -25.74 -1.83 1.57
C VAL A 619 -24.60 -1.62 0.58
N SER A 620 -23.63 -2.53 0.58
CA SER A 620 -22.56 -2.55 -0.42
C SER A 620 -23.02 -3.33 -1.64
N LEU A 621 -22.94 -2.73 -2.82
CA LEU A 621 -23.26 -3.41 -4.07
C LEU A 621 -22.28 -4.54 -4.37
N PHE A 622 -21.03 -4.43 -3.89
CA PHE A 622 -20.03 -5.48 -4.00
C PHE A 622 -20.40 -6.75 -3.21
N GLN A 623 -21.32 -6.67 -2.25
CA GLN A 623 -21.85 -7.82 -1.51
C GLN A 623 -23.18 -8.31 -2.07
N LEU A 624 -24.11 -7.39 -2.39
CA LEU A 624 -25.44 -7.76 -2.89
C LEU A 624 -25.44 -8.15 -4.38
N ARG A 625 -24.45 -7.70 -5.16
CA ARG A 625 -24.31 -7.78 -6.62
C ARG A 625 -25.43 -7.09 -7.42
N ARG A 626 -26.69 -7.17 -7.02
CA ARG A 626 -27.85 -6.61 -7.74
C ARG A 626 -28.81 -5.90 -6.79
N ILE A 627 -29.30 -4.72 -7.20
CA ILE A 627 -30.35 -3.99 -6.50
C ILE A 627 -31.28 -3.30 -7.49
N LYS A 628 -32.58 -3.32 -7.22
CA LYS A 628 -33.61 -2.60 -7.97
C LYS A 628 -34.45 -1.78 -7.00
N GLY A 629 -34.76 -0.54 -7.36
CA GLY A 629 -35.60 0.32 -6.55
C GLY A 629 -35.78 1.72 -7.13
N TRP A 630 -36.43 2.57 -6.35
CA TRP A 630 -36.68 3.98 -6.64
C TRP A 630 -35.77 4.88 -5.81
N TRP A 631 -35.15 5.86 -6.46
CA TRP A 631 -34.34 6.89 -5.81
C TRP A 631 -34.75 8.31 -6.26
N PRO A 632 -34.68 9.31 -5.38
CA PRO A 632 -35.07 10.68 -5.70
C PRO A 632 -33.93 11.45 -6.36
N PHE A 633 -34.22 12.20 -7.40
CA PHE A 633 -33.36 13.26 -7.91
C PHE A 633 -33.48 14.50 -7.01
N LEU A 634 -32.34 15.14 -6.78
CA LEU A 634 -32.22 16.29 -5.90
C LEU A 634 -31.71 17.48 -6.70
N ARG A 635 -32.27 18.66 -6.44
CA ARG A 635 -31.76 19.95 -6.93
C ARG A 635 -31.42 20.81 -5.72
N THR A 636 -30.29 21.51 -5.81
CA THR A 636 -29.92 22.52 -4.81
C THR A 636 -30.44 23.86 -5.32
N ASP A 637 -31.30 24.49 -4.54
CA ASP A 637 -31.98 25.70 -4.96
C ASP A 637 -31.09 26.93 -4.69
N GLU A 638 -30.61 27.60 -5.75
CA GLU A 638 -29.65 28.72 -5.62
C GLU A 638 -30.25 29.92 -4.85
N ALA A 639 -31.57 30.00 -4.75
CA ALA A 639 -32.31 31.06 -4.06
C ALA A 639 -32.40 30.87 -2.53
N ASN A 640 -32.12 29.67 -2.00
CA ASN A 640 -32.21 29.36 -0.57
C ASN A 640 -30.80 29.20 0.07
N PRO A 641 -30.36 30.13 0.93
CA PRO A 641 -29.02 30.07 1.57
C PRO A 641 -28.88 28.99 2.64
N THR A 642 -29.93 28.23 2.96
CA THR A 642 -29.93 27.13 3.94
C THR A 642 -29.43 25.79 3.38
N GLY A 643 -29.29 25.65 2.06
CA GLY A 643 -28.74 24.45 1.42
C GLY A 643 -29.63 23.21 1.48
N GLU A 644 -30.94 23.37 1.76
CA GLU A 644 -31.90 22.26 1.76
C GLU A 644 -32.13 21.78 0.30
N LYS A 645 -32.01 20.46 0.09
CA LYS A 645 -32.17 19.83 -1.23
C LYS A 645 -33.63 19.49 -1.47
N GLU A 646 -34.18 19.95 -2.59
CA GLU A 646 -35.55 19.66 -2.99
C GLU A 646 -35.61 18.45 -3.93
N VAL A 647 -36.69 17.66 -3.87
CA VAL A 647 -36.92 16.53 -4.78
C VAL A 647 -37.51 17.05 -6.07
N THR A 648 -36.82 16.82 -7.18
CA THR A 648 -37.24 17.29 -8.51
C THR A 648 -37.67 16.19 -9.46
N GLY A 649 -37.60 14.94 -9.00
CA GLY A 649 -38.06 13.76 -9.73
C GLY A 649 -37.63 12.48 -9.03
N LYS A 650 -38.06 11.33 -9.55
CA LYS A 650 -37.67 10.01 -9.06
C LYS A 650 -37.29 9.12 -10.22
N VAL A 651 -36.32 8.23 -10.02
CA VAL A 651 -35.87 7.25 -11.01
C VAL A 651 -36.01 5.83 -10.48
N GLU A 652 -36.61 4.96 -11.29
CA GLU A 652 -36.56 3.52 -11.12
C GLU A 652 -35.34 2.98 -11.86
N ALA A 653 -34.35 2.55 -11.08
CA ALA A 653 -33.13 1.98 -11.62
C ALA A 653 -32.94 0.54 -11.13
N GLU A 654 -32.26 -0.24 -11.95
CA GLU A 654 -31.74 -1.54 -11.58
C GLU A 654 -30.25 -1.58 -11.81
N ILE A 655 -29.49 -1.75 -10.74
CA ILE A 655 -28.04 -1.68 -10.72
C ILE A 655 -27.52 -3.10 -10.47
N HIS A 656 -26.76 -3.62 -11.42
CA HIS A 656 -26.15 -4.94 -11.36
C HIS A 656 -24.64 -4.81 -11.56
N LEU A 657 -23.88 -5.26 -10.58
CA LEU A 657 -22.43 -5.30 -10.60
C LEU A 657 -21.97 -6.74 -10.84
N MET A 658 -21.12 -6.92 -11.84
CA MET A 658 -20.56 -8.20 -12.24
C MET A 658 -19.04 -8.12 -12.33
N THR A 659 -18.35 -9.23 -12.09
CA THR A 659 -16.93 -9.31 -12.47
C THR A 659 -16.81 -9.39 -13.99
N PHE A 660 -15.65 -9.02 -14.54
CA PHE A 660 -15.41 -9.11 -15.97
C PHE A 660 -15.59 -10.54 -16.53
N GLU A 661 -15.16 -11.56 -15.79
CA GLU A 661 -15.37 -12.96 -16.19
C GLU A 661 -16.85 -13.36 -16.23
N GLU A 662 -17.67 -12.79 -15.35
CA GLU A 662 -19.12 -13.00 -15.35
C GLU A 662 -19.78 -12.23 -16.51
N SER A 663 -19.30 -11.02 -16.83
CA SER A 663 -19.86 -10.23 -17.93
C SER A 663 -19.57 -10.84 -19.29
N GLU A 664 -18.39 -11.46 -19.48
CA GLU A 664 -18.06 -12.22 -20.69
C GLU A 664 -18.96 -13.46 -20.87
N LYS A 665 -19.36 -14.12 -19.78
CA LYS A 665 -20.27 -15.28 -19.81
C LYS A 665 -21.71 -14.90 -20.11
N ALA A 666 -22.13 -13.70 -19.72
CA ALA A 666 -23.48 -13.17 -19.95
C ALA A 666 -23.39 -11.81 -20.65
N PRO A 667 -23.03 -11.77 -21.94
CA PRO A 667 -22.82 -10.51 -22.66
C PRO A 667 -24.15 -9.76 -22.84
N ALA A 668 -24.08 -8.44 -22.77
CA ALA A 668 -25.21 -7.53 -22.91
C ALA A 668 -24.90 -6.41 -23.92
N GLY A 669 -25.90 -5.93 -24.66
CA GLY A 669 -25.80 -4.76 -25.52
C GLY A 669 -26.07 -3.45 -24.78
N ARG A 670 -25.64 -2.33 -25.37
CA ARG A 670 -25.92 -0.98 -24.84
C ARG A 670 -27.37 -0.60 -25.15
N GLY A 671 -28.00 0.14 -24.23
CA GLY A 671 -29.38 0.58 -24.39
C GLY A 671 -30.35 -0.60 -24.52
N ARG A 672 -30.82 -0.85 -25.74
CA ARG A 672 -31.77 -1.92 -26.11
C ARG A 672 -31.19 -2.89 -27.16
N GLU A 673 -29.90 -2.79 -27.43
CA GLU A 673 -29.22 -3.58 -28.46
C GLU A 673 -28.93 -5.00 -28.00
N GLU A 674 -28.69 -5.90 -28.96
CA GLU A 674 -28.16 -7.23 -28.69
C GLU A 674 -26.68 -7.15 -28.26
N PRO A 675 -26.14 -8.14 -27.52
CA PRO A 675 -26.80 -9.34 -26.98
C PRO A 675 -27.71 -9.07 -25.77
N ASP A 676 -28.68 -9.94 -25.49
CA ASP A 676 -29.70 -9.76 -24.41
C ASP A 676 -30.46 -8.41 -24.50
N PRO A 677 -31.21 -8.18 -25.60
CA PRO A 677 -31.87 -6.91 -25.84
C PRO A 677 -33.02 -6.66 -24.84
N LEU A 678 -33.11 -5.43 -24.34
CA LEU A 678 -34.23 -5.01 -23.51
C LEU A 678 -35.50 -4.79 -24.35
N GLU A 679 -36.66 -5.08 -23.76
CA GLU A 679 -37.95 -4.82 -24.38
C GLU A 679 -38.15 -3.32 -24.63
N LYS A 680 -38.78 -2.98 -25.75
CA LYS A 680 -39.11 -1.58 -26.05
C LYS A 680 -40.06 -1.02 -24.98
N PRO A 681 -39.87 0.24 -24.55
CA PRO A 681 -40.73 0.85 -23.55
C PRO A 681 -42.16 0.99 -24.09
N ASN A 682 -43.14 0.80 -23.21
CA ASN A 682 -44.54 1.03 -23.53
C ASN A 682 -44.82 2.54 -23.48
N ARG A 683 -44.71 3.22 -24.62
CA ARG A 683 -44.97 4.66 -24.76
C ARG A 683 -46.21 4.90 -25.64
N PRO A 684 -47.07 5.89 -25.31
CA PRO A 684 -48.22 6.24 -26.16
C PRO A 684 -47.76 6.79 -27.52
N ASP A 685 -48.50 6.51 -28.61
CA ASP A 685 -48.13 6.93 -29.99
C ASP A 685 -47.92 8.45 -30.16
N THR A 686 -48.41 9.27 -29.23
CA THR A 686 -48.22 10.73 -29.20
C THR A 686 -46.80 11.17 -28.83
N SER A 687 -46.01 10.30 -28.19
CA SER A 687 -44.63 10.60 -27.74
C SER A 687 -43.57 10.41 -28.85
N PHE A 688 -43.95 10.00 -30.07
CA PHE A 688 -43.02 9.65 -31.15
C PHE A 688 -43.00 10.63 -32.33
N VAL A 689 -43.75 11.73 -32.26
CA VAL A 689 -44.16 12.42 -33.49
C VAL A 689 -44.10 13.93 -33.38
N TRP A 690 -42.90 14.50 -33.48
CA TRP A 690 -42.72 15.95 -33.68
C TRP A 690 -42.94 16.36 -35.15
N PHE A 691 -42.47 15.58 -36.13
CA PHE A 691 -42.46 16.01 -37.54
C PHE A 691 -43.79 15.79 -38.30
N MET A 692 -44.58 14.77 -37.96
CA MET A 692 -45.79 14.45 -38.76
C MET A 692 -47.04 15.24 -38.37
N THR A 693 -47.04 15.93 -37.24
CA THR A 693 -48.18 16.70 -36.71
C THR A 693 -48.44 17.99 -37.49
N PRO A 694 -47.43 18.83 -37.80
CA PRO A 694 -47.64 19.98 -38.68
C PRO A 694 -47.99 19.54 -40.11
N LEU A 695 -47.39 18.46 -40.63
CA LEU A 695 -47.70 17.95 -41.97
C LEU A 695 -49.11 17.36 -42.09
N LYS A 696 -49.61 16.62 -41.08
CA LYS A 696 -51.01 16.15 -41.05
C LYS A 696 -52.00 17.31 -40.91
N SER A 697 -51.64 18.35 -40.17
CA SER A 697 -52.46 19.56 -40.03
C SER A 697 -52.50 20.37 -41.33
N ILE A 698 -51.36 20.53 -42.01
CA ILE A 698 -51.25 21.17 -43.33
C ILE A 698 -51.99 20.34 -44.39
N GLN A 699 -51.87 19.02 -44.37
CA GLN A 699 -52.60 18.12 -45.25
C GLN A 699 -54.12 18.28 -45.05
N TYR A 700 -54.60 18.38 -43.81
CA TYR A 700 -56.01 18.61 -43.53
C TYR A 700 -56.47 20.00 -44.02
N LEU A 701 -55.68 21.05 -43.77
CA LEU A 701 -56.00 22.43 -44.15
C LEU A 701 -56.02 22.62 -45.68
N ILE A 702 -55.06 22.01 -46.39
CA ILE A 702 -54.98 22.04 -47.87
C ILE A 702 -56.08 21.15 -48.49
N CYS A 703 -56.29 19.93 -47.97
CA CYS A 703 -57.24 18.98 -48.53
C CYS A 703 -58.72 19.30 -48.23
N VAL A 704 -59.04 20.10 -47.21
CA VAL A 704 -60.42 20.48 -46.88
C VAL A 704 -60.77 21.87 -47.43
N ARG A 705 -59.88 22.86 -47.30
CA ARG A 705 -60.21 24.27 -47.60
C ARG A 705 -59.87 24.70 -49.03
N PHE A 706 -58.79 24.16 -49.61
CA PHE A 706 -58.29 24.59 -50.93
C PHE A 706 -58.41 23.55 -52.04
N LYS A 707 -58.96 22.35 -51.75
CA LYS A 707 -59.11 21.25 -52.72
C LYS A 707 -59.74 21.68 -54.04
N TRP A 708 -60.82 22.46 -54.00
CA TRP A 708 -61.50 22.94 -55.21
C TRP A 708 -60.72 24.05 -55.95
N TRP A 709 -59.96 24.88 -55.22
CA TRP A 709 -59.11 25.91 -55.83
C TRP A 709 -57.89 25.29 -56.53
N LEU A 710 -57.27 24.28 -55.91
CA LEU A 710 -56.18 23.51 -56.50
C LEU A 710 -56.62 22.72 -57.74
N ILE A 711 -57.79 22.08 -57.71
CA ILE A 711 -58.36 21.39 -58.88
C ILE A 711 -58.66 22.38 -60.01
N LYS A 712 -59.26 23.54 -59.70
CA LYS A 712 -59.53 24.59 -60.70
C LYS A 712 -58.23 25.15 -61.30
N GLY A 713 -57.21 25.39 -60.48
CA GLY A 713 -55.89 25.82 -60.93
C GLY A 713 -55.21 24.79 -61.84
N LEU A 714 -55.28 23.51 -61.48
CA LEU A 714 -54.73 22.42 -62.29
C LEU A 714 -55.45 22.28 -63.64
N CYS A 715 -56.79 22.36 -63.65
CA CYS A 715 -57.57 22.36 -64.89
C CYS A 715 -57.23 23.58 -65.76
N PHE A 716 -57.12 24.77 -65.18
CA PHE A 716 -56.74 25.98 -65.90
C PHE A 716 -55.33 25.86 -66.51
N PHE A 717 -54.37 25.32 -65.74
CA PHE A 717 -53.02 25.05 -66.23
C PHE A 717 -53.01 24.03 -67.38
N LEU A 718 -53.80 22.95 -67.28
CA LEU A 718 -53.94 21.96 -68.35
C LEU A 718 -54.56 22.56 -69.62
N VAL A 719 -55.52 23.48 -69.49
CA VAL A 719 -56.10 24.20 -70.64
C VAL A 719 -55.06 25.11 -71.30
N ILE A 720 -54.25 25.83 -70.52
CA ILE A 720 -53.14 26.64 -71.04
C ILE A 720 -52.10 25.75 -71.73
N LEU A 721 -51.77 24.60 -71.15
CA LEU A 721 -50.82 23.64 -71.72
C LEU A 721 -51.36 23.07 -73.05
N LEU A 722 -52.65 22.72 -73.11
CA LEU A 722 -53.32 22.30 -74.34
C LEU A 722 -53.32 23.40 -75.40
N PHE A 723 -53.55 24.65 -75.00
CA PHE A 723 -53.52 25.80 -75.92
C PHE A 723 -52.08 26.08 -76.41
N GLY A 724 -51.08 25.94 -75.55
CA GLY A 724 -49.67 26.03 -75.90
C GLY A 724 -49.23 24.92 -76.85
N LEU A 725 -49.65 23.67 -76.61
CA LEU A 725 -49.42 22.53 -77.50
C LEU A 725 -50.17 22.67 -78.83
N PHE A 726 -51.37 23.26 -78.83
CA PHE A 726 -52.10 23.60 -80.05
C PHE A 726 -51.35 24.65 -80.87
N LEU A 727 -50.87 25.74 -80.26
CA LEU A 727 -50.06 26.76 -80.94
C LEU A 727 -48.70 26.22 -81.41
N TYR A 728 -48.11 25.29 -80.66
CA TYR A 728 -46.84 24.63 -81.03
C TYR A 728 -47.03 23.65 -82.21
N SER A 729 -48.17 22.97 -82.30
CA SER A 729 -48.50 22.02 -83.38
C SER A 729 -49.18 22.66 -84.61
N ALA A 730 -49.74 23.86 -84.47
CA ALA A 730 -50.44 24.58 -85.54
C ALA A 730 -49.57 24.91 -86.78
N PRO A 731 -48.26 25.22 -86.70
CA PRO A 731 -47.45 25.47 -87.88
C PRO A 731 -47.17 24.21 -88.70
N GLY A 732 -47.30 23.01 -88.13
CA GLY A 732 -47.12 21.75 -88.86
C GLY A 732 -48.34 21.33 -89.68
N LEU A 733 -49.55 21.51 -89.12
CA LEU A 733 -50.81 21.13 -89.76
C LEU A 733 -51.30 22.11 -90.83
N ILE A 734 -50.89 23.39 -90.75
CA ILE A 734 -51.22 24.42 -91.74
C ILE A 734 -50.23 24.36 -92.93
N MET A 735 -48.97 23.99 -92.70
CA MET A 735 -47.97 23.85 -93.76
C MET A 735 -48.22 22.63 -94.67
N GLN A 736 -48.75 21.52 -94.13
CA GLN A 736 -49.16 20.34 -94.91
C GLN A 736 -50.42 20.54 -95.77
N LYS A 737 -51.26 21.54 -95.48
CA LYS A 737 -52.43 21.90 -96.32
C LYS A 737 -52.17 23.02 -97.32
N LEU A 738 -51.04 23.74 -97.22
CA LEU A 738 -50.66 24.82 -98.14
C LEU A 738 -49.60 24.41 -99.19
N LEU A 739 -48.81 23.37 -98.92
CA LEU A 739 -47.84 22.77 -99.84
C LEU A 739 -48.25 21.32 -100.07
N GLY A 740 -49.12 21.08 -101.06
CA GLY A 740 -49.64 19.74 -101.33
C GLY A 740 -48.56 18.71 -101.66
N VAL A 741 -48.26 17.86 -100.68
CA VAL A 741 -47.84 16.45 -100.83
C VAL A 741 -48.46 15.67 -99.68
#